data_AF-A0AAW3ZG36-F1
#
_entry.id   AF-A0AAW3ZG36-F1
#
_cell.length_a   1.000
_cell.length_b   1.000
_cell.length_c   1.000
_cell.angle_alpha   90.00
_cell.angle_beta   90.00
_cell.angle_gamma   90.00
#
_symmetry.space_group_name_H-M   'P 1'
#
loop_
_entity.id
_entity.type
_entity.pdbx_description
1 polymer ?
#
loop_
_entity_poly.entity_id
_entity_poly.type
_entity_poly.pdbx_seq_one_letter_code
_entity_poly.pdbx_strand_id
1 'polypeptide(L)'
;MQSFASQHTQSFAEFLRQAGVSLVVSTYQAGQLVLVRPQGQGANTHFIPMKKPMGIAVEGGQRLTIGDAHRIDFYRNLSAVGRKIDQGQYDAAYLFRATHVTGDIDIHEMGYDSESQLWLINTRMSCLCTLSEDASVVPRWKPPFISQYDLLDRCHLNGLGFRDGRPRYVSMLGASDEPGGWRRNKTSGGRIMDITDDSVVVEGLCMPHSPRWYRERIWFLSSGEGALKRVETDGSVTTVAELPGFTRGLDFFGRYALIGLSQVRETAVFAGLPLTQRVDERQCGVYLVDIEEGKIVGFLHFIGDVREIFDIKILPHRAPALVEASAPLLTTSYELPEDALKLVAPGDPIQDALAAATRAHAGGELDKAIAAYQDILAQKPDHRQAKHQLGLALVDAERWQEGHRVLSEVIAEQPDNAEALNSLGLCASRLLNYQEALGHFERAIEIDRQFALAHFNRGLILLKSNRYQEGWPEYEWRWQLPSFTPFRCPHPQWRGEDIADKRLLVHSEQGNGDHIQFWRYLPLLRERCKELIYVGPEKLSELVSSIPGVDESRVPGNIPRDRFDCFVPLMNVPHLLGLHDPKPMLEPYVKVPAHLQVRRLEGQRKIGLVWQGSPTHKDDRRRSLNLQALLPTLQGIKADFYSLQFPISGEEIELLKRHGVHNLEPEINGYSRTAAFVEQLDAVISVDTAMAHLAGAMGKPVYLLLAKDADWRWGLDGDQTPWYPSTRLLRQTEPGDWGPVLNDLAQQLRLR
;
A
#
# COMPACT_ATOMS: atom_id res chain seq x y z
N MET A 1 5.40 7.15 19.98
CA MET A 1 5.08 6.11 18.98
C MET A 1 5.90 4.91 19.38
N GLN A 2 5.28 3.77 19.69
CA GLN A 2 6.05 2.55 20.01
C GLN A 2 6.80 2.11 18.75
N SER A 3 8.05 1.68 18.90
CA SER A 3 8.89 1.22 17.80
C SER A 3 9.19 -0.27 17.98
N PHE A 4 8.71 -1.07 17.02
CA PHE A 4 8.96 -2.51 16.95
C PHE A 4 9.79 -2.80 15.70
N ALA A 5 10.99 -3.33 15.91
CA ALA A 5 11.88 -3.74 14.83
C ALA A 5 12.67 -4.98 15.24
N SER A 6 13.34 -5.60 14.28
CA SER A 6 14.27 -6.68 14.55
C SER A 6 15.49 -6.60 13.62
N GLN A 7 16.59 -7.20 14.07
CA GLN A 7 17.80 -7.42 13.28
C GLN A 7 18.20 -8.87 13.44
N HIS A 8 18.72 -9.50 12.39
CA HIS A 8 19.10 -10.90 12.45
C HIS A 8 20.42 -11.16 11.73
N THR A 9 21.06 -12.26 12.10
CA THR A 9 22.18 -12.83 11.32
C THR A 9 21.68 -13.46 10.01
N GLN A 10 22.54 -13.54 9.01
CA GLN A 10 22.22 -14.23 7.76
C GLN A 10 21.99 -15.73 7.98
N SER A 11 22.78 -16.36 8.87
CA SER A 11 22.64 -17.78 9.21
C SER A 11 21.28 -18.11 9.83
N PHE A 12 20.71 -17.22 10.63
CA PHE A 12 19.37 -17.40 11.19
C PHE A 12 18.27 -17.39 10.12
N ALA A 13 18.31 -16.42 9.20
CA ALA A 13 17.36 -16.37 8.09
C ALA A 13 17.51 -17.56 7.14
N GLU A 14 18.75 -17.99 6.89
CA GLU A 14 19.05 -19.18 6.10
C GLU A 14 18.53 -20.45 6.76
N PHE A 15 18.70 -20.61 8.07
CA PHE A 15 18.13 -21.72 8.82
C PHE A 15 16.61 -21.81 8.61
N LEU A 16 15.86 -20.72 8.84
CA LEU A 16 14.40 -20.72 8.68
C LEU A 16 13.99 -21.12 7.25
N ARG A 17 14.72 -20.61 6.25
CA ARG A 17 14.46 -20.91 4.84
C ARG A 17 14.75 -22.37 4.49
N GLN A 18 15.91 -22.91 4.89
CA GLN A 18 16.31 -24.27 4.57
C GLN A 18 15.48 -25.30 5.34
N ALA A 19 15.15 -25.02 6.60
CA ALA A 19 14.29 -25.86 7.41
C ALA A 19 12.83 -25.81 6.97
N GLY A 20 12.42 -24.76 6.24
CA GLY A 20 11.02 -24.57 5.83
C GLY A 20 10.10 -24.26 7.01
N VAL A 21 10.63 -23.60 8.04
CA VAL A 21 9.92 -23.31 9.28
C VAL A 21 9.84 -21.81 9.56
N SER A 22 8.93 -21.46 10.46
CA SER A 22 8.77 -20.13 11.03
C SER A 22 8.63 -20.24 12.55
N LEU A 23 8.64 -19.11 13.24
CA LEU A 23 8.52 -19.08 14.69
C LEU A 23 7.34 -18.22 15.10
N VAL A 24 6.71 -18.60 16.20
CA VAL A 24 5.82 -17.74 16.97
C VAL A 24 6.47 -17.45 18.31
N VAL A 25 6.48 -16.17 18.69
CA VAL A 25 7.12 -15.65 19.89
C VAL A 25 6.12 -14.82 20.66
N SER A 26 5.92 -15.09 21.94
CA SER A 26 5.06 -14.26 22.81
C SER A 26 5.89 -13.27 23.60
N THR A 27 5.34 -12.07 23.80
CA THR A 27 5.96 -11.00 24.60
C THR A 27 5.00 -10.54 25.70
N TYR A 28 5.52 -10.40 26.91
CA TYR A 28 4.68 -10.24 28.09
C TYR A 28 4.27 -8.77 28.33
N GLN A 29 5.23 -7.85 28.38
CA GLN A 29 5.03 -6.43 28.67
C GLN A 29 4.79 -5.62 27.38
N ALA A 30 5.47 -5.99 26.29
CA ALA A 30 5.32 -5.35 24.99
C ALA A 30 3.93 -5.61 24.36
N GLY A 31 3.25 -6.67 24.80
CA GLY A 31 1.88 -6.97 24.37
C GLY A 31 1.81 -7.32 22.87
N GLN A 32 2.79 -8.08 22.41
CA GLN A 32 2.89 -8.53 21.01
C GLN A 32 3.02 -10.06 20.95
N LEU A 33 2.28 -10.67 20.04
CA LEU A 33 2.63 -11.97 19.47
C LEU A 33 3.43 -11.70 18.18
N VAL A 34 4.58 -12.34 18.02
CA VAL A 34 5.47 -12.07 16.89
C VAL A 34 5.60 -13.31 16.03
N LEU A 35 5.24 -13.21 14.76
CA LEU A 35 5.54 -14.22 13.75
C LEU A 35 6.87 -13.89 13.08
N VAL A 36 7.80 -14.83 13.10
CA VAL A 36 9.12 -14.73 12.46
C VAL A 36 9.16 -15.68 11.28
N ARG A 37 9.32 -15.15 10.07
CA ARG A 37 9.26 -15.93 8.82
C ARG A 37 10.41 -15.58 7.87
N PRO A 38 10.91 -16.52 7.05
CA PRO A 38 11.84 -16.20 5.98
C PRO A 38 11.19 -15.30 4.91
N GLN A 39 11.86 -14.24 4.48
CA GLN A 39 11.43 -13.37 3.39
C GLN A 39 12.64 -12.98 2.51
N GLY A 40 12.63 -13.40 1.24
CA GLY A 40 13.76 -13.22 0.34
C GLY A 40 15.04 -13.86 0.92
N GLN A 41 16.08 -13.05 1.15
CA GLN A 41 17.33 -13.45 1.79
C GLN A 41 17.39 -13.18 3.31
N GLY A 42 16.33 -12.59 3.89
CA GLY A 42 16.27 -12.23 5.31
C GLY A 42 15.14 -12.90 6.06
N ALA A 43 14.88 -12.43 7.29
CA ALA A 43 13.74 -12.81 8.11
C ALA A 43 12.84 -11.59 8.34
N ASN A 44 11.53 -11.78 8.15
CA ASN A 44 10.49 -10.81 8.45
C ASN A 44 9.88 -11.10 9.82
N THR A 45 9.67 -10.06 10.61
CA THR A 45 8.95 -10.11 11.89
C THR A 45 7.64 -9.36 11.77
N HIS A 46 6.53 -10.07 11.95
CA HIS A 46 5.19 -9.50 11.98
C HIS A 46 4.71 -9.43 13.44
N PHE A 47 4.53 -8.21 13.95
CA PHE A 47 4.08 -7.94 15.31
C PHE A 47 2.56 -7.81 15.34
N ILE A 48 1.92 -8.64 16.16
CA ILE A 48 0.46 -8.74 16.29
C ILE A 48 0.09 -8.30 17.71
N PRO A 49 -0.66 -7.21 17.88
CA PRO A 49 -1.06 -6.74 19.21
C PRO A 49 -1.90 -7.79 19.94
N MET A 50 -1.45 -8.20 21.12
CA MET A 50 -2.15 -9.14 21.99
C MET A 50 -1.89 -8.77 23.45
N LYS A 51 -2.93 -8.84 24.29
CA LYS A 51 -2.79 -8.40 25.68
C LYS A 51 -2.05 -9.45 26.51
N LYS A 52 -0.75 -9.21 26.74
CA LYS A 52 0.11 -10.05 27.61
C LYS A 52 0.12 -11.53 27.16
N PRO A 53 0.46 -11.84 25.89
CA PRO A 53 0.61 -13.21 25.44
C PRO A 53 1.73 -13.91 26.22
N MET A 54 1.46 -15.13 26.63
CA MET A 54 2.32 -15.93 27.51
C MET A 54 2.58 -17.31 26.90
N GLY A 55 2.11 -18.40 27.50
CA GLY A 55 2.34 -19.75 26.99
C GLY A 55 1.80 -19.95 25.57
N ILE A 56 2.52 -20.73 24.77
CA ILE A 56 2.14 -21.10 23.41
C ILE A 56 2.08 -22.63 23.32
N ALA A 57 1.04 -23.17 22.69
CA ALA A 57 0.96 -24.60 22.34
C ALA A 57 0.75 -24.77 20.82
N VAL A 58 1.47 -25.74 20.24
CA VAL A 58 1.37 -26.12 18.82
C VAL A 58 1.12 -27.62 18.73
N GLU A 59 0.15 -28.03 17.93
CA GLU A 59 -0.16 -29.44 17.67
C GLU A 59 -0.04 -29.74 16.17
N GLY A 60 1.01 -30.50 15.80
CA GLY A 60 1.20 -31.02 14.43
C GLY A 60 1.19 -29.96 13.31
N GLY A 61 1.45 -28.69 13.64
CA GLY A 61 1.28 -27.57 12.71
C GLY A 61 -0.16 -27.22 12.34
N GLN A 62 -1.14 -27.92 12.89
CA GLN A 62 -2.56 -27.75 12.57
C GLN A 62 -3.31 -26.91 13.59
N ARG A 63 -2.90 -26.92 14.87
CA ARG A 63 -3.43 -26.02 15.90
C ARG A 63 -2.33 -25.14 16.46
N LEU A 64 -2.69 -23.90 16.72
CA LEU A 64 -1.91 -22.92 17.45
C LEU A 64 -2.80 -22.35 18.55
N THR A 65 -2.32 -22.38 19.78
CA THR A 65 -3.09 -21.95 20.94
C THR A 65 -2.24 -21.00 21.78
N ILE A 66 -2.79 -19.83 22.09
CA ILE A 66 -2.08 -18.76 22.79
C ILE A 66 -2.81 -18.43 24.09
N GLY A 67 -2.10 -18.52 25.21
CA GLY A 67 -2.59 -18.02 26.49
C GLY A 67 -2.27 -16.54 26.62
N ASP A 68 -3.23 -15.74 27.07
CA ASP A 68 -3.05 -14.31 27.33
C ASP A 68 -3.27 -13.98 28.83
N ALA A 69 -3.41 -12.71 29.18
CA ALA A 69 -3.68 -12.28 30.56
C ALA A 69 -4.80 -13.03 31.30
N HIS A 70 -5.84 -13.50 30.60
CA HIS A 70 -7.07 -14.02 31.21
C HIS A 70 -7.91 -14.97 30.33
N ARG A 71 -7.42 -15.31 29.13
CA ARG A 71 -8.07 -16.25 28.22
C ARG A 71 -7.05 -17.04 27.42
N ILE A 72 -7.55 -18.03 26.69
CA ILE A 72 -6.81 -18.89 25.77
C ILE A 72 -7.49 -18.81 24.41
N ASP A 73 -6.77 -18.30 23.41
CA ASP A 73 -7.24 -18.17 22.03
C ASP A 73 -6.81 -19.40 21.21
N PHE A 74 -7.76 -20.01 20.50
CA PHE A 74 -7.56 -21.21 19.68
C PHE A 74 -7.59 -20.87 18.20
N TYR A 75 -6.52 -21.27 17.50
CA TYR A 75 -6.39 -21.10 16.06
C TYR A 75 -6.23 -22.44 15.35
N ARG A 76 -6.82 -22.53 14.16
CA ARG A 76 -6.76 -23.71 13.28
C ARG A 76 -6.16 -23.34 11.93
N ASN A 77 -5.17 -24.11 11.49
CA ASN A 77 -4.59 -23.92 10.17
C ASN A 77 -5.54 -24.39 9.06
N LEU A 78 -5.89 -23.49 8.12
CA LEU A 78 -6.56 -23.82 6.87
C LEU A 78 -5.71 -23.32 5.70
N SER A 79 -4.85 -24.17 5.13
CA SER A 79 -3.90 -23.80 4.07
C SER A 79 -4.58 -23.25 2.80
N ALA A 80 -5.78 -23.72 2.47
CA ALA A 80 -6.56 -23.20 1.34
C ALA A 80 -6.93 -21.73 1.49
N VAL A 81 -7.05 -21.25 2.74
CA VAL A 81 -7.31 -19.84 3.05
C VAL A 81 -6.02 -19.02 2.89
N GLY A 82 -4.86 -19.57 3.24
CA GLY A 82 -3.55 -18.93 3.01
C GLY A 82 -3.35 -18.49 1.56
N ARG A 83 -3.81 -19.31 0.61
CA ARG A 83 -3.77 -19.00 -0.84
C ARG A 83 -4.64 -17.83 -1.27
N LYS A 84 -5.65 -17.46 -0.47
CA LYS A 84 -6.55 -16.34 -0.74
C LYS A 84 -6.04 -15.02 -0.14
N ILE A 85 -5.09 -15.08 0.79
CA ILE A 85 -4.50 -13.91 1.44
C ILE A 85 -3.34 -13.40 0.58
N ASP A 86 -3.30 -12.09 0.33
CA ASP A 86 -2.23 -11.37 -0.38
C ASP A 86 -1.68 -12.12 -1.61
N GLN A 87 -2.58 -12.48 -2.55
CA GLN A 87 -2.22 -13.16 -3.81
C GLN A 87 -1.53 -14.52 -3.63
N GLY A 88 -1.77 -15.20 -2.51
CA GLY A 88 -1.28 -16.56 -2.26
C GLY A 88 0.14 -16.64 -1.72
N GLN A 89 0.60 -15.58 -1.04
CA GLN A 89 1.92 -15.53 -0.40
C GLN A 89 2.09 -16.51 0.78
N TYR A 90 0.98 -16.98 1.38
CA TYR A 90 0.99 -17.77 2.62
C TYR A 90 0.72 -19.26 2.37
N ASP A 91 1.55 -20.13 2.95
CA ASP A 91 1.40 -21.60 2.87
C ASP A 91 0.55 -22.18 4.01
N ALA A 92 0.32 -21.39 5.05
CA ALA A 92 -0.57 -21.69 6.17
C ALA A 92 -1.35 -20.45 6.60
N ALA A 93 -2.55 -20.65 7.13
CA ALA A 93 -3.37 -19.60 7.72
C ALA A 93 -4.04 -20.12 8.99
N TYR A 94 -3.58 -19.62 10.14
CA TYR A 94 -4.14 -19.93 11.45
C TYR A 94 -5.35 -19.04 11.72
N LEU A 95 -6.54 -19.59 11.53
CA LEU A 95 -7.81 -18.90 11.72
C LEU A 95 -8.26 -19.02 13.16
N PHE A 96 -8.64 -17.90 13.77
CA PHE A 96 -9.29 -17.89 15.07
C PHE A 96 -10.58 -18.75 15.04
N ARG A 97 -10.76 -19.61 16.04
CA ARG A 97 -11.90 -20.54 16.15
C ARG A 97 -12.66 -20.46 17.46
N ALA A 98 -11.95 -20.26 18.56
CA ALA A 98 -12.57 -20.21 19.87
C ALA A 98 -11.69 -19.40 20.83
N THR A 99 -12.30 -18.95 21.92
CA THR A 99 -11.60 -18.43 23.09
C THR A 99 -12.19 -19.11 24.32
N HIS A 100 -11.33 -19.47 25.28
CA HIS A 100 -11.73 -19.96 26.59
C HIS A 100 -11.29 -18.98 27.68
N VAL A 101 -12.20 -18.57 28.57
CA VAL A 101 -11.89 -17.58 29.61
C VAL A 101 -11.44 -18.28 30.89
N THR A 102 -10.21 -18.01 31.31
CA THR A 102 -9.59 -18.63 32.49
C THR A 102 -9.55 -17.71 33.71
N GLY A 103 -9.55 -16.39 33.50
CA GLY A 103 -9.16 -15.41 34.51
C GLY A 103 -7.64 -15.31 34.65
N ASP A 104 -7.16 -14.43 35.52
CA ASP A 104 -5.73 -14.20 35.74
C ASP A 104 -5.10 -15.33 36.56
N ILE A 105 -4.73 -16.39 35.85
CA ILE A 105 -4.04 -17.58 36.39
C ILE A 105 -2.56 -17.66 36.00
N ASP A 106 -2.09 -16.65 35.25
CA ASP A 106 -0.70 -16.49 34.81
C ASP A 106 -0.16 -17.71 34.04
N ILE A 107 -0.75 -17.96 32.86
CA ILE A 107 -0.54 -19.16 32.03
C ILE A 107 0.90 -19.23 31.50
N HIS A 108 1.79 -19.95 32.20
CA HIS A 108 3.22 -19.92 31.90
C HIS A 108 3.66 -20.81 30.73
N GLU A 109 3.27 -22.07 30.73
CA GLU A 109 3.61 -22.96 29.62
C GLU A 109 2.46 -23.93 29.36
N MET A 110 2.31 -24.30 28.09
CA MET A 110 1.20 -25.13 27.62
C MET A 110 1.70 -26.16 26.60
N GLY A 111 0.95 -27.24 26.44
CA GLY A 111 1.19 -28.22 25.39
C GLY A 111 0.03 -29.20 25.23
N TYR A 112 -0.04 -29.82 24.06
CA TYR A 112 -0.98 -30.88 23.77
C TYR A 112 -0.35 -32.23 24.07
N ASP A 113 -1.12 -33.13 24.69
CA ASP A 113 -0.75 -34.53 24.78
C ASP A 113 -1.15 -35.30 23.50
N SER A 114 -0.85 -36.60 23.46
CA SER A 114 -1.14 -37.49 22.35
C SER A 114 -2.64 -37.69 22.08
N GLU A 115 -3.50 -37.31 23.02
CA GLU A 115 -4.96 -37.38 22.91
C GLU A 115 -5.57 -36.02 22.56
N SER A 116 -4.74 -35.06 22.14
CA SER A 116 -5.14 -33.70 21.81
C SER A 116 -5.74 -32.91 22.98
N GLN A 117 -5.50 -33.33 24.22
CA GLN A 117 -5.89 -32.59 25.41
C GLN A 117 -4.86 -31.49 25.69
N LEU A 118 -5.32 -30.25 25.82
CA LEU A 118 -4.47 -29.14 26.22
C LEU A 118 -4.18 -29.20 27.73
N TRP A 119 -2.90 -29.20 28.06
CA TRP A 119 -2.37 -29.04 29.41
C TRP A 119 -1.70 -27.68 29.55
N LEU A 120 -1.86 -27.05 30.71
CA LEU A 120 -1.26 -25.76 30.99
C LEU A 120 -0.81 -25.65 32.45
N ILE A 121 0.19 -24.81 32.66
CA ILE A 121 0.63 -24.37 33.98
C ILE A 121 -0.22 -23.20 34.44
N ASN A 122 -0.84 -23.37 35.61
CA ASN A 122 -1.43 -22.30 36.39
C ASN A 122 -0.44 -21.92 37.49
N THR A 123 0.36 -20.90 37.22
CA THR A 123 1.45 -20.48 38.10
C THR A 123 0.92 -19.94 39.42
N ARG A 124 -0.17 -19.18 39.37
CA ARG A 124 -0.79 -18.61 40.57
C ARG A 124 -1.29 -19.67 41.54
N MET A 125 -1.90 -20.75 41.03
CA MET A 125 -2.33 -21.91 41.82
C MET A 125 -1.23 -22.96 42.03
N SER A 126 -0.03 -22.75 41.47
CA SER A 126 1.10 -23.69 41.60
C SER A 126 0.73 -25.12 41.17
N CYS A 127 0.02 -25.25 40.04
CA CYS A 127 -0.52 -26.53 39.59
C CYS A 127 -0.52 -26.68 38.05
N LEU A 128 -0.62 -27.92 37.59
CA LEU A 128 -1.00 -28.27 36.23
C LEU A 128 -2.51 -28.41 36.14
N CYS A 129 -3.10 -27.92 35.07
CA CYS A 129 -4.52 -28.05 34.80
C CYS A 129 -4.84 -28.34 33.33
N THR A 130 -6.06 -28.81 33.10
CA THR A 130 -6.71 -28.92 31.79
C THR A 130 -7.90 -27.97 31.72
N LEU A 131 -8.49 -27.80 30.54
CA LEU A 131 -9.71 -27.02 30.38
C LEU A 131 -10.97 -27.84 30.66
N SER A 132 -12.08 -27.14 30.84
CA SER A 132 -13.42 -27.68 31.05
C SER A 132 -14.46 -26.72 30.45
N GLU A 133 -15.59 -27.23 30.00
CA GLU A 133 -16.71 -26.39 29.56
C GLU A 133 -17.47 -25.77 30.74
N ASP A 134 -17.49 -26.45 31.89
CA ASP A 134 -18.24 -26.04 33.10
C ASP A 134 -17.40 -25.21 34.09
N ALA A 135 -16.08 -25.23 33.95
CA ALA A 135 -15.15 -24.55 34.85
C ALA A 135 -14.01 -23.86 34.07
N SER A 136 -13.48 -22.77 34.63
CA SER A 136 -12.36 -22.03 34.02
C SER A 136 -11.14 -22.94 33.75
N VAL A 137 -10.80 -23.82 34.71
CA VAL A 137 -9.76 -24.85 34.59
C VAL A 137 -10.05 -26.00 35.55
N VAL A 138 -9.48 -27.18 35.29
CA VAL A 138 -9.50 -28.36 36.17
C VAL A 138 -8.08 -28.70 36.61
N PRO A 139 -7.69 -28.47 37.87
CA PRO A 139 -6.41 -28.92 38.40
C PRO A 139 -6.26 -30.44 38.27
N ARG A 140 -5.12 -30.87 37.74
CA ARG A 140 -4.78 -32.29 37.53
C ARG A 140 -3.63 -32.76 38.40
N TRP A 141 -2.69 -31.86 38.70
CA TRP A 141 -1.54 -32.17 39.51
C TRP A 141 -1.01 -30.89 40.19
N LYS A 142 -0.52 -31.03 41.41
CA LYS A 142 0.25 -30.01 42.14
C LYS A 142 1.43 -30.70 42.84
N PRO A 143 2.54 -30.00 43.09
CA PRO A 143 3.62 -30.58 43.88
C PRO A 143 3.10 -31.09 45.24
N PRO A 144 3.56 -32.25 45.75
CA PRO A 144 3.03 -32.82 47.00
C PRO A 144 3.11 -31.90 48.21
N PHE A 145 4.10 -31.00 48.23
CA PHE A 145 4.31 -30.05 49.31
C PHE A 145 3.35 -28.85 49.28
N ILE A 146 2.61 -28.61 48.20
CA ILE A 146 1.60 -27.54 48.16
C ILE A 146 0.34 -28.05 48.86
N SER A 147 0.01 -27.53 50.03
CA SER A 147 -1.11 -28.03 50.84
C SER A 147 -2.49 -27.62 50.31
N GLN A 148 -2.59 -26.46 49.65
CA GLN A 148 -3.87 -25.87 49.22
C GLN A 148 -3.73 -25.04 47.93
N TYR A 149 -4.83 -24.92 47.18
CA TYR A 149 -4.90 -24.01 46.03
C TYR A 149 -5.25 -22.59 46.49
N ASP A 150 -4.52 -21.60 45.98
CA ASP A 150 -4.84 -20.18 46.06
C ASP A 150 -4.26 -19.45 44.83
N LEU A 151 -4.26 -18.12 44.81
CA LEU A 151 -3.71 -17.35 43.69
C LEU A 151 -2.39 -16.65 44.04
N LEU A 152 -1.65 -17.16 45.03
CA LEU A 152 -0.53 -16.47 45.66
C LEU A 152 0.86 -16.90 45.17
N ASP A 153 0.94 -17.72 44.12
CA ASP A 153 2.18 -18.10 43.45
C ASP A 153 3.26 -18.59 44.43
N ARG A 154 3.02 -19.79 45.00
CA ARG A 154 3.79 -20.31 46.14
C ARG A 154 5.16 -20.85 45.72
N CYS A 155 5.21 -21.62 44.62
CA CYS A 155 6.45 -22.22 44.12
C CYS A 155 6.91 -21.70 42.74
N HIS A 156 6.09 -20.90 42.06
CA HIS A 156 6.31 -20.46 40.68
C HIS A 156 6.61 -21.59 39.72
N LEU A 157 5.62 -22.48 39.56
CA LEU A 157 5.62 -23.48 38.49
C LEU A 157 5.63 -22.72 37.15
N ASN A 158 6.57 -23.02 36.25
CA ASN A 158 6.81 -22.14 35.09
C ASN A 158 7.14 -22.86 33.78
N GLY A 159 7.41 -24.16 33.79
CA GLY A 159 7.72 -24.91 32.58
C GLY A 159 7.16 -26.32 32.61
N LEU A 160 6.73 -26.79 31.44
CA LEU A 160 6.07 -28.08 31.22
C LEU A 160 6.79 -28.84 30.09
N GLY A 161 7.22 -30.05 30.40
CA GLY A 161 7.89 -30.97 29.48
C GLY A 161 7.05 -32.22 29.26
N PHE A 162 7.02 -32.66 28.01
CA PHE A 162 6.33 -33.87 27.60
C PHE A 162 7.35 -34.98 27.30
N ARG A 163 6.96 -36.23 27.51
CA ARG A 163 7.68 -37.42 27.09
C ARG A 163 6.67 -38.46 26.63
N ASP A 164 6.95 -39.11 25.49
CA ASP A 164 6.07 -40.10 24.88
C ASP A 164 4.63 -39.58 24.68
N GLY A 165 4.52 -38.30 24.31
CA GLY A 165 3.25 -37.61 24.09
C GLY A 165 2.45 -37.27 25.35
N ARG A 166 3.00 -37.42 26.55
CA ARG A 166 2.30 -37.14 27.82
C ARG A 166 3.02 -36.10 28.66
N PRO A 167 2.31 -35.26 29.44
CA PRO A 167 2.96 -34.36 30.39
C PRO A 167 3.76 -35.18 31.40
N ARG A 168 5.00 -34.79 31.66
CA ARG A 168 5.90 -35.57 32.52
C ARG A 168 6.78 -34.73 33.42
N TYR A 169 7.39 -33.67 32.90
CA TYR A 169 8.34 -32.88 33.66
C TYR A 169 7.80 -31.48 33.92
N VAL A 170 8.03 -30.96 35.11
CA VAL A 170 7.74 -29.56 35.43
C VAL A 170 8.95 -28.86 36.02
N SER A 171 9.12 -27.58 35.72
CA SER A 171 10.09 -26.72 36.39
C SER A 171 9.41 -25.73 37.33
N MET A 172 10.11 -25.39 38.41
CA MET A 172 9.68 -24.38 39.38
C MET A 172 10.88 -23.61 39.92
N LEU A 173 10.67 -22.37 40.34
CA LEU A 173 11.75 -21.51 40.85
C LEU A 173 12.13 -21.80 42.31
N GLY A 174 11.23 -22.42 43.09
CA GLY A 174 11.52 -22.77 44.47
C GLY A 174 10.47 -23.70 45.08
N ALA A 175 10.90 -24.74 45.78
CA ALA A 175 9.99 -25.61 46.53
C ALA A 175 9.53 -24.93 47.83
N SER A 176 8.39 -24.25 47.77
CA SER A 176 7.80 -23.54 48.92
C SER A 176 6.27 -23.62 48.89
N ASP A 177 5.68 -23.75 50.08
CA ASP A 177 4.24 -23.63 50.32
C ASP A 177 3.93 -22.35 51.12
N GLU A 178 4.62 -21.26 50.81
CA GLU A 178 4.33 -19.92 51.33
C GLU A 178 4.03 -18.98 50.15
N PRO A 179 3.10 -18.02 50.31
CA PRO A 179 2.85 -16.97 49.31
C PRO A 179 4.14 -16.32 48.81
N GLY A 180 4.46 -16.53 47.53
CA GLY A 180 5.68 -15.99 46.90
C GLY A 180 7.01 -16.51 47.47
N GLY A 181 7.01 -17.59 48.24
CA GLY A 181 8.16 -18.07 49.01
C GLY A 181 9.37 -18.49 48.17
N TRP A 182 9.15 -18.86 46.90
CA TRP A 182 10.20 -19.14 45.92
C TRP A 182 11.22 -18.02 45.73
N ARG A 183 10.85 -16.75 46.01
CA ARG A 183 11.74 -15.58 45.84
C ARG A 183 12.98 -15.63 46.74
N ARG A 184 12.91 -16.30 47.91
CA ARG A 184 13.99 -16.35 48.90
C ARG A 184 15.25 -17.04 48.37
N ASN A 185 15.09 -18.09 47.58
CA ASN A 185 16.19 -18.96 47.13
C ASN A 185 16.31 -19.03 45.60
N LYS A 186 15.92 -17.99 44.86
CA LYS A 186 15.90 -17.98 43.38
C LYS A 186 17.20 -18.39 42.67
N THR A 187 18.35 -18.27 43.32
CA THR A 187 19.68 -18.64 42.78
C THR A 187 19.95 -20.14 42.80
N SER A 188 19.30 -20.91 43.67
CA SER A 188 19.60 -22.33 43.89
C SER A 188 18.41 -23.17 44.40
N GLY A 189 17.21 -22.59 44.46
CA GLY A 189 16.02 -23.25 44.98
C GLY A 189 15.20 -23.97 43.92
N GLY A 190 15.53 -23.75 42.64
CA GLY A 190 14.77 -24.29 41.53
C GLY A 190 14.91 -25.79 41.39
N ARG A 191 13.85 -26.42 40.87
CA ARG A 191 13.76 -27.87 40.69
C ARG A 191 13.12 -28.24 39.36
N ILE A 192 13.47 -29.42 38.87
CA ILE A 192 12.69 -30.16 37.88
C ILE A 192 12.15 -31.42 38.55
N MET A 193 10.85 -31.66 38.42
CA MET A 193 10.17 -32.85 38.97
C MET A 193 9.56 -33.70 37.87
N ASP A 194 9.52 -35.01 38.07
CA ASP A 194 8.68 -35.93 37.31
C ASP A 194 7.31 -35.99 38.02
N ILE A 195 6.24 -35.65 37.29
CA ILE A 195 4.89 -35.58 37.85
C ILE A 195 4.22 -36.96 37.98
N THR A 196 4.83 -38.00 37.41
CA THR A 196 4.23 -39.35 37.38
C THR A 196 4.45 -40.10 38.70
N ASP A 197 5.55 -39.81 39.40
CA ASP A 197 5.91 -40.41 40.69
C ASP A 197 6.30 -39.37 41.76
N ASP A 198 6.09 -38.08 41.46
CA ASP A 198 6.43 -36.94 42.30
C ASP A 198 7.93 -36.83 42.68
N SER A 199 8.81 -37.48 41.93
CA SER A 199 10.25 -37.46 42.20
C SER A 199 10.91 -36.15 41.76
N VAL A 200 11.94 -35.74 42.51
CA VAL A 200 12.82 -34.64 42.11
C VAL A 200 13.89 -35.19 41.17
N VAL A 201 13.84 -34.78 39.90
CA VAL A 201 14.83 -35.17 38.89
C VAL A 201 16.15 -34.46 39.14
N VAL A 202 16.08 -33.15 39.41
CA VAL A 202 17.24 -32.32 39.74
C VAL A 202 16.78 -31.11 40.56
N GLU A 203 17.61 -30.70 41.52
CA GLU A 203 17.43 -29.50 42.33
C GLU A 203 18.70 -28.67 42.37
N GLY A 204 18.68 -27.55 43.11
CA GLY A 204 19.83 -26.65 43.16
C GLY A 204 19.88 -25.68 41.98
N LEU A 205 18.80 -25.55 41.20
CA LEU A 205 18.82 -24.87 39.92
C LEU A 205 18.58 -23.36 40.05
N CYS A 206 19.29 -22.57 39.23
CA CYS A 206 19.12 -21.13 39.15
C CYS A 206 18.03 -20.75 38.15
N MET A 207 16.80 -20.60 38.64
CA MET A 207 15.61 -20.26 37.86
C MET A 207 15.39 -21.16 36.61
N PRO A 208 15.13 -22.46 36.80
CA PRO A 208 14.89 -23.38 35.69
C PRO A 208 13.61 -23.02 34.93
N HIS A 209 13.59 -23.27 33.62
CA HIS A 209 12.46 -23.00 32.74
C HIS A 209 12.43 -23.96 31.54
N SER A 210 11.25 -24.13 30.95
CA SER A 210 11.00 -24.88 29.71
C SER A 210 11.73 -26.23 29.61
N PRO A 211 11.48 -27.19 30.54
CA PRO A 211 12.03 -28.52 30.41
C PRO A 211 11.48 -29.20 29.15
N ARG A 212 12.35 -29.92 28.43
CA ARG A 212 12.02 -30.68 27.22
C ARG A 212 12.69 -32.04 27.26
N TRP A 213 11.94 -33.09 26.91
CA TRP A 213 12.53 -34.37 26.54
C TRP A 213 12.95 -34.29 25.07
N TYR A 214 14.25 -34.39 24.79
CA TYR A 214 14.75 -34.35 23.42
C TYR A 214 16.00 -35.21 23.28
N ARG A 215 16.04 -36.06 22.23
CA ARG A 215 17.14 -37.02 21.99
C ARG A 215 17.52 -37.81 23.26
N GLU A 216 16.52 -38.43 23.90
CA GLU A 216 16.66 -39.27 25.10
C GLU A 216 17.30 -38.59 26.32
N ARG A 217 17.17 -37.26 26.44
CA ARG A 217 17.69 -36.46 27.56
C ARG A 217 16.71 -35.38 27.96
N ILE A 218 16.82 -34.92 29.21
CA ILE A 218 16.09 -33.75 29.70
C ILE A 218 16.95 -32.52 29.45
N TRP A 219 16.40 -31.58 28.67
CA TRP A 219 16.99 -30.27 28.40
C TRP A 219 16.16 -29.22 29.11
N PHE A 220 16.81 -28.17 29.60
CA PHE A 220 16.11 -27.06 30.24
C PHE A 220 16.92 -25.78 30.15
N LEU A 221 16.26 -24.67 30.42
CA LEU A 221 16.88 -23.35 30.47
C LEU A 221 17.19 -23.00 31.92
N SER A 222 18.43 -22.61 32.21
CA SER A 222 18.81 -22.01 33.49
C SER A 222 18.77 -20.49 33.32
N SER A 223 17.62 -19.89 33.61
CA SER A 223 17.36 -18.50 33.20
C SER A 223 18.23 -17.49 33.93
N GLY A 224 18.44 -17.69 35.23
CA GLY A 224 19.27 -16.78 36.03
C GLY A 224 20.76 -16.85 35.70
N GLU A 225 21.20 -17.90 35.00
CA GLU A 225 22.56 -18.04 34.48
C GLU A 225 22.66 -17.65 33.00
N GLY A 226 21.52 -17.55 32.31
CA GLY A 226 21.45 -17.41 30.86
C GLY A 226 22.10 -18.59 30.15
N ALA A 227 21.65 -19.81 30.43
CA ALA A 227 22.26 -21.02 29.89
C ALA A 227 21.23 -22.05 29.40
N LEU A 228 21.62 -22.81 28.38
CA LEU A 228 21.01 -24.09 28.00
C LEU A 228 21.72 -25.21 28.75
N LYS A 229 20.96 -26.02 29.48
CA LYS A 229 21.48 -27.14 30.27
C LYS A 229 20.83 -28.47 29.89
N ARG A 230 21.54 -29.55 30.18
CA ARG A 230 21.10 -30.93 29.95
C ARG A 230 21.36 -31.76 31.20
N VAL A 231 20.40 -32.60 31.56
CA VAL A 231 20.58 -33.65 32.57
C VAL A 231 21.19 -34.88 31.91
N GLU A 232 22.32 -35.33 32.44
CA GLU A 232 23.03 -36.53 32.00
C GLU A 232 22.42 -37.80 32.59
N THR A 233 22.83 -38.97 32.09
CA THR A 233 22.31 -40.27 32.54
C THR A 233 22.66 -40.62 33.98
N ASP A 234 23.73 -40.03 34.52
CA ASP A 234 24.14 -40.18 35.92
C ASP A 234 23.44 -39.17 36.85
N GLY A 235 22.53 -38.35 36.31
CA GLY A 235 21.81 -37.30 37.05
C GLY A 235 22.58 -35.99 37.18
N SER A 236 23.83 -35.91 36.71
CA SER A 236 24.58 -34.65 36.69
C SER A 236 24.01 -33.67 35.65
N VAL A 237 24.32 -32.38 35.80
CA VAL A 237 23.85 -31.34 34.87
C VAL A 237 25.02 -30.69 34.17
N THR A 238 24.97 -30.70 32.84
CA THR A 238 25.97 -30.07 31.98
C THR A 238 25.42 -28.76 31.39
N THR A 239 26.23 -27.70 31.42
CA THR A 239 25.98 -26.49 30.63
C THR A 239 26.39 -26.74 29.18
N VAL A 240 25.44 -26.69 28.26
CA VAL A 240 25.69 -26.93 26.83
C VAL A 240 26.07 -25.65 26.11
N ALA A 241 25.38 -24.56 26.41
CA ALA A 241 25.68 -23.25 25.84
C ALA A 241 25.32 -22.14 26.83
N GLU A 242 26.13 -21.09 26.85
CA GLU A 242 25.83 -19.86 27.55
C GLU A 242 25.30 -18.80 26.58
N LEU A 243 24.30 -18.04 27.00
CA LEU A 243 23.59 -17.05 26.21
C LEU A 243 23.61 -15.67 26.91
N PRO A 244 23.60 -14.56 26.13
CA PRO A 244 23.73 -13.21 26.67
C PRO A 244 22.38 -12.61 27.09
N GLY A 245 21.55 -13.34 27.84
CA GLY A 245 20.23 -12.87 28.25
C GLY A 245 19.48 -13.89 29.09
N PHE A 246 18.39 -13.46 29.74
CA PHE A 246 17.54 -14.35 30.54
C PHE A 246 16.79 -15.29 29.59
N THR A 247 17.10 -16.57 29.65
CA THR A 247 16.53 -17.58 28.74
C THR A 247 15.05 -17.85 29.06
N ARG A 248 14.22 -17.91 28.02
CA ARG A 248 12.75 -18.01 28.03
C ARG A 248 12.27 -18.73 26.77
N GLY A 249 11.46 -19.76 26.92
CA GLY A 249 10.98 -20.58 25.79
C GLY A 249 12.10 -21.41 25.15
N LEU A 250 11.82 -22.70 24.94
CA LEU A 250 12.74 -23.66 24.32
C LEU A 250 11.97 -24.54 23.35
N ASP A 251 12.50 -24.67 22.14
CA ASP A 251 12.03 -25.62 21.14
C ASP A 251 13.19 -26.16 20.30
N PHE A 252 13.01 -27.31 19.65
CA PHE A 252 14.07 -28.01 18.92
C PHE A 252 13.72 -28.30 17.47
N PHE A 253 14.71 -28.18 16.59
CA PHE A 253 14.64 -28.64 15.21
C PHE A 253 15.96 -29.30 14.80
N GLY A 254 15.93 -30.62 14.60
CA GLY A 254 17.12 -31.40 14.24
C GLY A 254 18.23 -31.34 15.28
N ARG A 255 19.36 -30.70 14.95
CA ARG A 255 20.48 -30.48 15.89
C ARG A 255 20.45 -29.11 16.56
N TYR A 256 19.44 -28.31 16.29
CA TYR A 256 19.38 -26.94 16.76
C TYR A 256 18.34 -26.76 17.85
N ALA A 257 18.73 -26.06 18.92
CA ALA A 257 17.83 -25.49 19.90
C ALA A 257 17.54 -24.04 19.53
N LEU A 258 16.27 -23.66 19.53
CA LEU A 258 15.86 -22.27 19.47
C LEU A 258 15.51 -21.82 20.88
N ILE A 259 15.99 -20.64 21.26
CA ILE A 259 15.90 -20.16 22.64
C ILE A 259 15.55 -18.67 22.61
N GLY A 260 14.47 -18.29 23.28
CA GLY A 260 14.15 -16.87 23.49
C GLY A 260 15.00 -16.28 24.62
N LEU A 261 15.43 -15.03 24.47
CA LEU A 261 16.16 -14.26 25.47
C LEU A 261 15.41 -12.98 25.80
N SER A 262 15.48 -12.59 27.07
CA SER A 262 14.98 -11.33 27.61
C SER A 262 16.10 -10.49 28.22
N GLN A 263 16.00 -9.17 28.12
CA GLN A 263 16.92 -8.23 28.75
C GLN A 263 16.70 -8.12 30.27
N VAL A 264 15.43 -8.16 30.68
CA VAL A 264 14.85 -7.94 32.02
C VAL A 264 15.61 -6.91 32.87
N ARG A 265 14.97 -5.77 33.15
CA ARG A 265 15.52 -4.74 34.07
C ARG A 265 15.69 -5.33 35.47
N GLU A 266 16.74 -4.91 36.18
CA GLU A 266 16.95 -5.29 37.57
C GLU A 266 15.75 -4.82 38.43
N THR A 267 14.90 -5.76 38.79
CA THR A 267 13.94 -5.63 39.90
C THR A 267 14.47 -6.47 41.08
N ALA A 268 13.87 -6.34 42.26
CA ALA A 268 14.23 -7.17 43.42
C ALA A 268 14.24 -8.68 43.11
N VAL A 269 13.43 -9.13 42.15
CA VAL A 269 13.38 -10.53 41.70
C VAL A 269 14.59 -10.94 40.86
N PHE A 270 15.28 -10.03 40.16
CA PHE A 270 16.40 -10.38 39.27
C PHE A 270 17.78 -9.93 39.78
N ALA A 271 17.84 -9.18 40.89
CA ALA A 271 19.10 -8.78 41.50
C ALA A 271 19.92 -9.98 42.00
N GLY A 272 21.24 -9.95 41.79
CA GLY A 272 22.21 -10.92 42.32
C GLY A 272 22.29 -12.26 41.57
N LEU A 273 21.77 -12.35 40.34
CA LEU A 273 21.80 -13.58 39.55
C LEU A 273 23.12 -13.73 38.76
N PRO A 274 23.65 -14.95 38.54
CA PRO A 274 24.94 -15.16 37.87
C PRO A 274 25.05 -14.46 36.50
N LEU A 275 23.97 -14.44 35.71
CA LEU A 275 23.94 -13.74 34.43
C LEU A 275 24.24 -12.24 34.56
N THR A 276 23.70 -11.58 35.59
CA THR A 276 23.89 -10.13 35.80
C THR A 276 25.33 -9.77 36.16
N GLN A 277 26.11 -10.74 36.64
CA GLN A 277 27.55 -10.57 36.90
C GLN A 277 28.40 -10.87 35.67
N ARG A 278 27.91 -11.71 34.75
CA ARG A 278 28.65 -12.18 33.57
C ARG A 278 28.41 -11.30 32.32
N VAL A 279 27.24 -10.66 32.21
CA VAL A 279 26.80 -9.95 31.00
C VAL A 279 26.23 -8.57 31.34
N ASP A 280 26.98 -7.54 30.99
CA ASP A 280 26.60 -6.13 31.19
C ASP A 280 25.40 -5.75 30.30
N GLU A 281 25.53 -5.97 28.98
CA GLU A 281 24.50 -5.65 28.00
C GLU A 281 23.78 -6.92 27.52
N ARG A 282 22.66 -7.21 28.19
CA ARG A 282 21.79 -8.34 27.85
C ARG A 282 21.03 -8.08 26.55
N GLN A 283 20.73 -9.15 25.84
CA GLN A 283 20.07 -9.13 24.53
C GLN A 283 18.64 -9.67 24.62
N CYS A 284 17.73 -9.12 23.81
CA CYS A 284 16.37 -9.63 23.64
C CYS A 284 16.20 -10.17 22.22
N GLY A 285 15.74 -11.41 22.07
CA GLY A 285 15.68 -12.04 20.75
C GLY A 285 15.65 -13.55 20.80
N VAL A 286 15.63 -14.18 19.63
CA VAL A 286 15.70 -15.64 19.48
C VAL A 286 17.10 -16.04 19.04
N TYR A 287 17.67 -17.02 19.73
CA TYR A 287 19.01 -17.55 19.48
C TYR A 287 18.93 -18.98 18.97
N LEU A 288 19.74 -19.28 17.96
CA LEU A 288 19.90 -20.60 17.37
C LEU A 288 21.21 -21.20 17.92
N VAL A 289 21.08 -22.26 18.72
CA VAL A 289 22.20 -22.98 19.33
C VAL A 289 22.34 -24.35 18.69
N ASP A 290 23.53 -24.65 18.22
CA ASP A 290 23.91 -25.99 17.81
C ASP A 290 24.21 -26.84 19.04
N ILE A 291 23.39 -27.85 19.30
CA ILE A 291 23.45 -28.61 20.56
C ILE A 291 24.54 -29.69 20.57
N GLU A 292 25.13 -29.98 19.41
CA GLU A 292 26.24 -30.93 19.29
C GLU A 292 27.57 -30.21 19.57
N GLU A 293 27.68 -28.94 19.16
CA GLU A 293 28.87 -28.12 19.37
C GLU A 293 28.81 -27.20 20.58
N GLY A 294 27.61 -26.95 21.13
CA GLY A 294 27.40 -25.99 22.22
C GLY A 294 27.59 -24.53 21.80
N LYS A 295 27.39 -24.21 20.51
CA LYS A 295 27.68 -22.88 19.93
C LYS A 295 26.43 -22.17 19.45
N ILE A 296 26.41 -20.85 19.66
CA ILE A 296 25.45 -19.96 18.99
C ILE A 296 25.85 -19.84 17.53
N VAL A 297 24.96 -20.26 16.61
CA VAL A 297 25.21 -20.24 15.16
C VAL A 297 24.39 -19.18 14.43
N GLY A 298 23.42 -18.57 15.11
CA GLY A 298 22.64 -17.46 14.58
C GLY A 298 21.72 -16.84 15.63
N PHE A 299 21.23 -15.65 15.34
CA PHE A 299 20.24 -14.97 16.17
C PHE A 299 19.33 -14.04 15.36
N LEU A 300 18.21 -13.69 15.97
CA LEU A 300 17.36 -12.55 15.66
C LEU A 300 17.15 -11.75 16.94
N HIS A 301 17.55 -10.48 16.94
CA HIS A 301 17.35 -9.52 18.02
C HIS A 301 16.13 -8.66 17.77
N PHE A 302 15.39 -8.38 18.83
CA PHE A 302 14.38 -7.33 18.81
C PHE A 302 15.01 -5.99 19.16
N ILE A 303 14.67 -4.97 18.39
CA ILE A 303 15.12 -3.58 18.56
C ILE A 303 13.90 -2.72 18.91
N GLY A 304 14.07 -1.82 19.88
CA GLY A 304 13.02 -0.91 20.32
C GLY A 304 12.32 -1.38 21.60
N ASP A 305 11.00 -1.54 21.52
CA ASP A 305 10.14 -1.70 22.70
C ASP A 305 9.92 -3.15 23.16
N VAL A 306 10.29 -4.15 22.35
CA VAL A 306 10.31 -5.55 22.81
C VAL A 306 11.62 -5.82 23.54
N ARG A 307 11.56 -5.99 24.86
CA ARG A 307 12.72 -6.24 25.73
C ARG A 307 12.66 -7.58 26.45
N GLU A 308 11.58 -8.31 26.22
CA GLU A 308 11.29 -9.59 26.84
C GLU A 308 10.53 -10.52 25.89
N ILE A 309 10.89 -11.80 26.00
CA ILE A 309 10.21 -12.92 25.39
C ILE A 309 9.67 -13.79 26.52
N PHE A 310 8.47 -14.33 26.35
CA PHE A 310 7.86 -15.21 27.33
C PHE A 310 8.01 -16.68 26.91
N ASP A 311 7.54 -17.03 25.71
CA ASP A 311 7.65 -18.36 25.13
C ASP A 311 7.94 -18.29 23.63
N ILE A 312 8.42 -19.40 23.07
CA ILE A 312 8.65 -19.59 21.63
C ILE A 312 8.18 -20.97 21.19
N LYS A 313 7.64 -21.08 19.97
CA LYS A 313 7.38 -22.35 19.29
C LYS A 313 7.72 -22.30 17.82
N ILE A 314 8.16 -23.43 17.29
CA ILE A 314 8.36 -23.63 15.86
C ILE A 314 7.03 -23.96 15.20
N LEU A 315 6.76 -23.30 14.07
CA LEU A 315 5.66 -23.61 13.18
C LEU A 315 6.22 -24.31 11.94
N PRO A 316 5.69 -25.49 11.54
CA PRO A 316 6.21 -26.27 10.41
C PRO A 316 5.69 -25.72 9.07
N HIS A 317 5.73 -24.40 8.90
CA HIS A 317 5.28 -23.68 7.70
C HIS A 317 6.26 -22.54 7.42
N ARG A 318 6.49 -22.23 6.14
CA ARG A 318 7.44 -21.19 5.72
C ARG A 318 6.85 -19.80 5.87
N ALA A 319 5.56 -19.63 5.61
CA ALA A 319 4.90 -18.34 5.63
C ALA A 319 3.48 -18.46 6.21
N PRO A 320 3.34 -18.70 7.53
CA PRO A 320 2.04 -18.70 8.17
C PRO A 320 1.48 -17.29 8.30
N ALA A 321 0.17 -17.16 8.09
CA ALA A 321 -0.63 -16.02 8.52
C ALA A 321 -1.38 -16.34 9.81
N LEU A 322 -1.61 -15.33 10.65
CA LEU A 322 -2.61 -15.38 11.72
C LEU A 322 -3.81 -14.55 11.29
N VAL A 323 -5.01 -15.13 11.32
CA VAL A 323 -6.25 -14.45 10.93
C VAL A 323 -7.06 -14.15 12.19
N GLU A 324 -7.18 -12.87 12.51
CA GLU A 324 -7.86 -12.37 13.70
C GLU A 324 -9.39 -12.57 13.67
N ALA A 325 -10.02 -12.59 14.85
CA ALA A 325 -11.45 -12.83 15.03
C ALA A 325 -12.36 -11.87 14.25
N SER A 326 -11.91 -10.65 13.96
CA SER A 326 -12.65 -9.63 13.21
C SER A 326 -12.39 -9.66 11.70
N ALA A 327 -11.51 -10.53 11.20
CA ALA A 327 -11.16 -10.56 9.79
C ALA A 327 -12.36 -11.02 8.93
N PRO A 328 -12.72 -10.30 7.85
CA PRO A 328 -13.79 -10.70 6.94
C PRO A 328 -13.61 -12.11 6.37
N LEU A 329 -12.36 -12.57 6.28
CA LEU A 329 -12.04 -13.91 5.80
C LEU A 329 -12.63 -15.02 6.68
N LEU A 330 -12.84 -14.78 7.99
CA LEU A 330 -13.46 -15.75 8.88
C LEU A 330 -14.94 -15.98 8.56
N THR A 331 -15.66 -14.98 8.03
CA THR A 331 -17.10 -15.12 7.74
C THR A 331 -17.37 -16.04 6.55
N THR A 332 -16.35 -16.29 5.72
CA THR A 332 -16.45 -17.10 4.50
C THR A 332 -15.55 -18.33 4.53
N SER A 333 -14.84 -18.59 5.63
CA SER A 333 -13.86 -19.68 5.75
C SER A 333 -14.20 -20.65 6.87
N TYR A 334 -14.76 -21.81 6.49
CA TYR A 334 -15.10 -22.90 7.38
C TYR A 334 -14.37 -24.20 6.97
N GLU A 335 -14.26 -25.12 7.90
CA GLU A 335 -13.75 -26.48 7.69
C GLU A 335 -14.88 -27.45 7.99
N LEU A 336 -15.01 -28.50 7.18
CA LEU A 336 -15.94 -29.59 7.42
C LEU A 336 -15.16 -30.90 7.56
N PRO A 337 -15.66 -31.87 8.34
CA PRO A 337 -15.17 -33.24 8.31
C PRO A 337 -15.14 -33.80 6.88
N GLU A 338 -14.20 -34.72 6.60
CA GLU A 338 -13.98 -35.24 5.24
C GLU A 338 -15.23 -35.92 4.65
N ASP A 339 -15.99 -36.60 5.49
CA ASP A 339 -17.28 -37.20 5.20
C ASP A 339 -18.36 -36.17 4.84
N ALA A 340 -18.39 -35.02 5.51
CA ALA A 340 -19.27 -33.91 5.16
C ALA A 340 -18.81 -33.19 3.86
N LEU A 341 -17.49 -33.06 3.64
CA LEU A 341 -16.94 -32.48 2.39
C LEU A 341 -17.38 -33.27 1.15
N LYS A 342 -17.50 -34.60 1.24
CA LYS A 342 -17.99 -35.45 0.15
C LYS A 342 -19.45 -35.17 -0.23
N LEU A 343 -20.21 -34.52 0.65
CA LEU A 343 -21.61 -34.15 0.45
C LEU A 343 -21.79 -32.67 0.09
N VAL A 344 -20.70 -31.89 0.04
CA VAL A 344 -20.75 -30.49 -0.43
C VAL A 344 -21.06 -30.51 -1.92
N ALA A 345 -22.17 -29.88 -2.31
CA ALA A 345 -22.50 -29.70 -3.71
C ALA A 345 -21.36 -28.96 -4.42
N PRO A 346 -21.02 -29.32 -5.68
CA PRO A 346 -20.09 -28.53 -6.47
C PRO A 346 -20.56 -27.07 -6.51
N GLY A 347 -19.61 -26.13 -6.55
CA GLY A 347 -19.92 -24.71 -6.76
C GLY A 347 -20.75 -24.52 -8.03
N ASP A 348 -21.61 -23.49 -8.06
CA ASP A 348 -22.30 -23.13 -9.30
C ASP A 348 -21.22 -22.77 -10.34
N PRO A 349 -21.08 -23.53 -11.44
CA PRO A 349 -20.04 -23.27 -12.43
C PRO A 349 -20.09 -21.84 -12.99
N ILE A 350 -21.28 -21.25 -13.03
CA ILE A 350 -21.46 -19.86 -13.47
C ILE A 350 -20.92 -18.89 -12.44
N GLN A 351 -21.12 -19.14 -11.15
CA GLN A 351 -20.58 -18.29 -10.09
C GLN A 351 -19.04 -18.35 -10.04
N ASP A 352 -18.48 -19.54 -10.23
CA ASP A 352 -17.03 -19.73 -10.30
C ASP A 352 -16.43 -19.03 -11.52
N ALA A 353 -17.07 -19.17 -12.68
CA ALA A 353 -16.68 -18.46 -13.91
C ALA A 353 -16.78 -16.94 -13.73
N LEU A 354 -17.85 -16.43 -13.11
CA LEU A 354 -18.05 -15.01 -12.85
C LEU A 354 -16.97 -14.44 -11.93
N ALA A 355 -16.62 -15.18 -10.88
CA ALA A 355 -15.55 -14.80 -9.97
C ALA A 355 -14.19 -14.78 -10.68
N ALA A 356 -13.93 -15.73 -11.58
CA ALA A 356 -12.71 -15.74 -12.40
C ALA A 356 -12.66 -14.57 -13.39
N ALA A 357 -13.77 -14.28 -14.09
CA ALA A 357 -13.89 -13.14 -15.00
C ALA A 357 -13.64 -11.81 -14.28
N THR A 358 -14.25 -11.64 -13.11
CA THR A 358 -14.09 -10.42 -12.27
C THR A 358 -12.65 -10.24 -11.79
N ARG A 359 -11.95 -11.32 -11.43
CA ARG A 359 -10.52 -11.25 -11.09
C ARG A 359 -9.66 -10.85 -12.30
N ALA A 360 -9.96 -11.40 -13.48
CA ALA A 360 -9.25 -11.02 -14.71
C ALA A 360 -9.47 -9.54 -15.06
N HIS A 361 -10.71 -9.04 -14.92
CA HIS A 361 -11.04 -7.63 -15.14
C HIS A 361 -10.28 -6.71 -14.18
N ALA A 362 -10.34 -6.98 -12.88
CA ALA A 362 -9.61 -6.21 -11.87
C ALA A 362 -8.08 -6.28 -12.06
N GLY A 363 -7.56 -7.37 -12.62
CA GLY A 363 -6.15 -7.54 -12.97
C GLY A 363 -5.71 -6.86 -14.27
N GLY A 364 -6.63 -6.24 -15.03
CA GLY A 364 -6.34 -5.61 -16.32
C GLY A 364 -6.22 -6.60 -17.50
N GLU A 365 -6.55 -7.88 -17.31
CA GLU A 365 -6.62 -8.89 -18.38
C GLU A 365 -7.94 -8.74 -19.15
N LEU A 366 -8.16 -7.58 -19.77
CA LEU A 366 -9.47 -7.15 -20.29
C LEU A 366 -10.07 -8.10 -21.34
N ASP A 367 -9.29 -8.55 -22.32
CA ASP A 367 -9.78 -9.47 -23.36
C ASP A 367 -10.25 -10.81 -22.78
N LYS A 368 -9.52 -11.32 -21.78
CA LYS A 368 -9.86 -12.57 -21.08
C LYS A 368 -11.12 -12.40 -20.24
N ALA A 369 -11.27 -11.26 -19.56
CA ALA A 369 -12.47 -10.94 -18.81
C ALA A 369 -13.70 -10.85 -19.72
N ILE A 370 -13.59 -10.13 -20.84
CA ILE A 370 -14.65 -9.98 -21.85
C ILE A 370 -15.08 -11.35 -22.37
N ALA A 371 -14.13 -12.20 -22.78
CA ALA A 371 -14.43 -13.54 -23.26
C ALA A 371 -15.17 -14.39 -22.19
N ALA A 372 -14.69 -14.35 -20.94
CA ALA A 372 -15.32 -15.08 -19.86
C ALA A 372 -16.74 -14.60 -19.53
N TYR A 373 -17.00 -13.28 -19.55
CA TYR A 373 -18.36 -12.77 -19.38
C TYR A 373 -19.28 -13.17 -20.55
N GLN A 374 -18.76 -13.17 -21.78
CA GLN A 374 -19.51 -13.64 -22.95
C GLN A 374 -19.85 -15.13 -22.84
N ASP A 375 -18.93 -15.98 -22.38
CA ASP A 375 -19.16 -17.41 -22.15
C ASP A 375 -20.22 -17.67 -21.09
N ILE A 376 -20.27 -16.85 -20.03
CA ILE A 376 -21.33 -16.90 -19.01
C ILE A 376 -22.69 -16.56 -19.64
N LEU A 377 -22.74 -15.49 -20.44
CA LEU A 377 -23.98 -15.04 -21.08
C LEU A 377 -24.44 -15.99 -22.20
N ALA A 378 -23.54 -16.73 -22.83
CA ALA A 378 -23.91 -17.80 -23.76
C ALA A 378 -24.65 -18.95 -23.07
N GLN A 379 -24.31 -19.25 -21.81
CA GLN A 379 -24.94 -20.30 -21.00
C GLN A 379 -26.18 -19.80 -20.23
N LYS A 380 -26.13 -18.57 -19.70
CA LYS A 380 -27.22 -17.90 -18.99
C LYS A 380 -27.41 -16.48 -19.54
N PRO A 381 -28.17 -16.30 -20.63
CA PRO A 381 -28.36 -14.99 -21.28
C PRO A 381 -28.91 -13.89 -20.37
N ASP A 382 -29.76 -14.26 -19.40
CA ASP A 382 -30.40 -13.32 -18.47
C ASP A 382 -29.54 -13.02 -17.23
N HIS A 383 -28.25 -13.39 -17.22
CA HIS A 383 -27.36 -13.20 -16.07
C HIS A 383 -26.91 -11.72 -15.92
N ARG A 384 -27.78 -10.91 -15.30
CA ARG A 384 -27.64 -9.46 -15.14
C ARG A 384 -26.25 -8.98 -14.71
N GLN A 385 -25.65 -9.60 -13.69
CA GLN A 385 -24.34 -9.17 -13.19
C GLN A 385 -23.23 -9.37 -14.24
N ALA A 386 -23.28 -10.46 -15.02
CA ALA A 386 -22.28 -10.74 -16.05
C ALA A 386 -22.43 -9.75 -17.22
N LYS A 387 -23.67 -9.42 -17.58
CA LYS A 387 -23.99 -8.42 -18.61
C LYS A 387 -23.52 -7.02 -18.22
N HIS A 388 -23.77 -6.60 -16.97
CA HIS A 388 -23.27 -5.33 -16.45
C HIS A 388 -21.74 -5.28 -16.48
N GLN A 389 -21.07 -6.31 -15.94
CA GLN A 389 -19.61 -6.35 -15.90
C GLN A 389 -18.97 -6.45 -17.29
N LEU A 390 -19.60 -7.15 -18.25
CA LEU A 390 -19.19 -7.13 -19.66
C LEU A 390 -19.21 -5.70 -20.22
N GLY A 391 -20.29 -4.94 -19.94
CA GLY A 391 -20.39 -3.54 -20.36
C GLY A 391 -19.25 -2.68 -19.83
N LEU A 392 -18.92 -2.80 -18.54
CA LEU A 392 -17.80 -2.08 -17.92
C LEU A 392 -16.44 -2.52 -18.49
N ALA A 393 -16.22 -3.82 -18.66
CA ALA A 393 -14.97 -4.34 -19.23
C ALA A 393 -14.76 -3.87 -20.69
N LEU A 394 -15.83 -3.74 -21.47
CA LEU A 394 -15.78 -3.19 -22.84
C LEU A 394 -15.40 -1.70 -22.83
N VAL A 395 -15.90 -0.93 -21.86
CA VAL A 395 -15.54 0.48 -21.65
C VAL A 395 -14.06 0.63 -21.32
N ASP A 396 -13.57 -0.17 -20.36
CA ASP A 396 -12.16 -0.16 -19.97
C ASP A 396 -11.23 -0.62 -21.11
N ALA A 397 -11.71 -1.51 -21.98
CA ALA A 397 -11.02 -1.95 -23.19
C ALA A 397 -11.15 -0.99 -24.38
N GLU A 398 -11.78 0.17 -24.19
CA GLU A 398 -12.05 1.17 -25.23
C GLU A 398 -12.87 0.66 -26.42
N ARG A 399 -13.67 -0.40 -26.24
CA ARG A 399 -14.59 -0.97 -27.26
C ARG A 399 -15.94 -0.24 -27.22
N TRP A 400 -15.91 1.06 -27.50
CA TRP A 400 -17.00 2.01 -27.24
C TRP A 400 -18.35 1.62 -27.87
N GLN A 401 -18.40 1.22 -29.14
CA GLN A 401 -19.65 0.77 -29.77
C GLN A 401 -20.26 -0.45 -29.10
N GLU A 402 -19.44 -1.44 -28.76
CA GLU A 402 -19.91 -2.67 -28.12
C GLU A 402 -20.35 -2.42 -26.69
N GLY A 403 -19.57 -1.63 -25.94
CA GLY A 403 -19.92 -1.18 -24.59
C GLY A 403 -21.21 -0.38 -24.59
N HIS A 404 -21.40 0.55 -25.53
CA HIS A 404 -22.64 1.32 -25.70
C HIS A 404 -23.86 0.41 -25.89
N ARG A 405 -23.77 -0.57 -26.80
CA ARG A 405 -24.85 -1.54 -27.04
C ARG A 405 -25.17 -2.35 -25.78
N VAL A 406 -24.16 -2.96 -25.15
CA VAL A 406 -24.37 -3.82 -23.97
C VAL A 406 -24.92 -3.01 -22.79
N LEU A 407 -24.37 -1.83 -22.52
CA LEU A 407 -24.82 -0.97 -21.43
C LEU A 407 -26.22 -0.40 -21.69
N SER A 408 -26.59 -0.12 -22.95
CA SER A 408 -27.96 0.27 -23.29
C SER A 408 -28.97 -0.81 -22.92
N GLU A 409 -28.63 -2.08 -23.14
CA GLU A 409 -29.48 -3.20 -22.71
C GLU A 409 -29.52 -3.34 -21.18
N VAL A 410 -28.39 -3.14 -20.48
CA VAL A 410 -28.35 -3.12 -19.00
C VAL A 410 -29.29 -2.04 -18.45
N ILE A 411 -29.27 -0.83 -19.02
CA ILE A 411 -30.12 0.28 -18.60
C ILE A 411 -31.60 0.05 -18.95
N ALA A 412 -31.90 -0.66 -20.03
CA ALA A 412 -33.28 -1.06 -20.34
C ALA A 412 -33.87 -1.99 -19.27
N GLU A 413 -33.04 -2.85 -18.67
CA GLU A 413 -33.43 -3.77 -17.59
C GLU A 413 -33.32 -3.15 -16.18
N GLN A 414 -32.38 -2.24 -15.97
CA GLN A 414 -32.04 -1.59 -14.70
C GLN A 414 -31.91 -0.07 -14.91
N PRO A 415 -33.03 0.66 -15.04
CA PRO A 415 -33.01 2.09 -15.36
C PRO A 415 -32.41 2.96 -14.25
N ASP A 416 -32.29 2.43 -13.03
CA ASP A 416 -31.74 3.06 -11.84
C ASP A 416 -30.27 2.70 -11.57
N ASN A 417 -29.56 2.09 -12.53
CA ASN A 417 -28.14 1.79 -12.39
C ASN A 417 -27.27 3.00 -12.79
N ALA A 418 -26.90 3.82 -11.79
CA ALA A 418 -26.09 5.02 -11.99
C ALA A 418 -24.71 4.73 -12.61
N GLU A 419 -24.03 3.66 -12.19
CA GLU A 419 -22.71 3.26 -12.71
C GLU A 419 -22.78 2.93 -14.21
N ALA A 420 -23.76 2.11 -14.61
CA ALA A 420 -23.97 1.78 -16.01
C ALA A 420 -24.36 3.01 -16.85
N LEU A 421 -25.16 3.95 -16.30
CA LEU A 421 -25.49 5.21 -16.99
C LEU A 421 -24.26 6.09 -17.20
N ASN A 422 -23.40 6.24 -16.19
CA ASN A 422 -22.14 6.97 -16.36
C ASN A 422 -21.24 6.33 -17.41
N SER A 423 -21.11 5.00 -17.38
CA SER A 423 -20.31 4.26 -18.38
C SER A 423 -20.89 4.36 -19.79
N LEU A 424 -22.22 4.34 -19.92
CA LEU A 424 -22.92 4.56 -21.20
C LEU A 424 -22.72 6.00 -21.71
N GLY A 425 -22.76 6.99 -20.82
CA GLY A 425 -22.44 8.38 -21.13
C GLY A 425 -21.00 8.55 -21.60
N LEU A 426 -20.05 7.83 -20.98
CA LEU A 426 -18.65 7.82 -21.43
C LEU A 426 -18.51 7.21 -22.83
N CYS A 427 -19.18 6.08 -23.11
CA CYS A 427 -19.27 5.54 -24.47
C CYS A 427 -19.79 6.59 -25.46
N ALA A 428 -20.96 7.17 -25.19
CA ALA A 428 -21.56 8.18 -26.06
C ALA A 428 -20.63 9.37 -26.32
N SER A 429 -19.92 9.84 -25.28
CA SER A 429 -18.92 10.91 -25.43
C SER A 429 -17.77 10.50 -26.35
N ARG A 430 -17.24 9.28 -26.20
CA ARG A 430 -16.15 8.76 -27.05
C ARG A 430 -16.60 8.49 -28.48
N LEU A 431 -17.90 8.30 -28.68
CA LEU A 431 -18.56 8.25 -29.98
C LEU A 431 -18.96 9.64 -30.51
N LEU A 432 -18.55 10.72 -29.84
CA LEU A 432 -18.83 12.12 -30.19
C LEU A 432 -20.32 12.50 -30.14
N ASN A 433 -21.16 11.66 -29.52
CA ASN A 433 -22.58 11.93 -29.25
C ASN A 433 -22.73 12.69 -27.92
N TYR A 434 -22.20 13.92 -27.85
CA TYR A 434 -22.11 14.67 -26.59
C TYR A 434 -23.45 14.98 -25.93
N GLN A 435 -24.51 15.19 -26.72
CA GLN A 435 -25.85 15.44 -26.17
C GLN A 435 -26.41 14.18 -25.48
N GLU A 436 -26.18 13.01 -26.07
CA GLU A 436 -26.56 11.74 -25.45
C GLU A 436 -25.75 11.50 -24.18
N ALA A 437 -24.43 11.76 -24.22
CA ALA A 437 -23.56 11.65 -23.06
C ALA A 437 -24.04 12.48 -21.87
N LEU A 438 -24.36 13.76 -22.10
CA LEU A 438 -24.92 14.66 -21.08
C LEU A 438 -26.21 14.10 -20.49
N GLY A 439 -27.14 13.60 -21.32
CA GLY A 439 -28.39 13.03 -20.84
C GLY A 439 -28.19 11.81 -19.94
N HIS A 440 -27.22 10.95 -20.22
CA HIS A 440 -26.89 9.80 -19.37
C HIS A 440 -26.21 10.22 -18.06
N PHE A 441 -25.27 11.18 -18.10
CA PHE A 441 -24.64 11.70 -16.87
C PHE A 441 -25.64 12.40 -15.96
N GLU A 442 -26.57 13.18 -16.52
CA GLU A 442 -27.64 13.84 -15.75
C GLU A 442 -28.52 12.82 -15.04
N ARG A 443 -28.91 11.75 -15.74
CA ARG A 443 -29.71 10.67 -15.15
C ARG A 443 -28.96 9.90 -14.07
N ALA A 444 -27.66 9.66 -14.24
CA ALA A 444 -26.81 9.06 -13.22
C ALA A 444 -26.76 9.92 -11.94
N ILE A 445 -26.65 11.25 -12.09
CA ILE A 445 -26.65 12.22 -10.98
C ILE A 445 -28.03 12.33 -10.31
N GLU A 446 -29.12 12.19 -11.07
CA GLU A 446 -30.48 12.17 -10.52
C GLU A 446 -30.70 10.98 -9.57
N ILE A 447 -30.14 9.82 -9.92
CA ILE A 447 -30.19 8.58 -9.12
C ILE A 447 -29.26 8.69 -7.90
N ASP A 448 -28.00 9.06 -8.13
CA ASP A 448 -27.01 9.27 -7.08
C ASP A 448 -26.39 10.66 -7.18
N ARG A 449 -26.90 11.57 -6.34
CA ARG A 449 -26.45 12.97 -6.27
C ARG A 449 -25.01 13.13 -5.75
N GLN A 450 -24.39 12.07 -5.23
CA GLN A 450 -23.00 12.09 -4.78
C GLN A 450 -22.07 11.38 -5.76
N PHE A 451 -22.55 11.00 -6.94
CA PHE A 451 -21.74 10.26 -7.90
C PHE A 451 -20.73 11.16 -8.62
N ALA A 452 -19.59 11.39 -7.95
CA ALA A 452 -18.56 12.32 -8.38
C ALA A 452 -18.05 12.10 -9.82
N LEU A 453 -17.99 10.85 -10.28
CA LEU A 453 -17.50 10.52 -11.61
C LEU A 453 -18.45 11.04 -12.70
N ALA A 454 -19.77 10.92 -12.49
CA ALA A 454 -20.76 11.45 -13.41
C ALA A 454 -20.74 12.98 -13.48
N HIS A 455 -20.63 13.65 -12.31
CA HIS A 455 -20.44 15.11 -12.23
C HIS A 455 -19.18 15.56 -12.98
N PHE A 456 -18.04 14.91 -12.72
CA PHE A 456 -16.79 15.25 -13.39
C PHE A 456 -16.87 15.08 -14.92
N ASN A 457 -17.40 13.94 -15.39
CA ASN A 457 -17.56 13.68 -16.81
C ASN A 457 -18.51 14.69 -17.46
N ARG A 458 -19.66 14.99 -16.82
CA ARG A 458 -20.58 16.04 -17.26
C ARG A 458 -19.88 17.40 -17.37
N GLY A 459 -19.09 17.77 -16.36
CA GLY A 459 -18.31 19.00 -16.34
C GLY A 459 -17.38 19.11 -17.54
N LEU A 460 -16.63 18.06 -17.87
CA LEU A 460 -15.74 18.04 -19.05
C LEU A 460 -16.51 18.29 -20.36
N ILE A 461 -17.68 17.68 -20.55
CA ILE A 461 -18.49 17.86 -21.77
C ILE A 461 -19.11 19.26 -21.85
N LEU A 462 -19.56 19.81 -20.72
CA LEU A 462 -20.05 21.19 -20.64
C LEU A 462 -18.96 22.19 -20.98
N LEU A 463 -17.77 22.04 -20.39
CA LEU A 463 -16.61 22.89 -20.69
C LEU A 463 -16.22 22.79 -22.17
N LYS A 464 -16.22 21.56 -22.73
CA LYS A 464 -15.94 21.31 -24.16
C LYS A 464 -16.98 21.93 -25.08
N SER A 465 -18.22 22.06 -24.62
CA SER A 465 -19.32 22.70 -25.33
C SER A 465 -19.39 24.22 -25.09
N ASN A 466 -18.33 24.82 -24.53
CA ASN A 466 -18.27 26.24 -24.14
C ASN A 466 -19.35 26.68 -23.13
N ARG A 467 -19.98 25.74 -22.40
CA ARG A 467 -20.96 26.02 -21.33
C ARG A 467 -20.25 26.18 -19.98
N TYR A 468 -19.34 27.14 -19.91
CA TYR A 468 -18.43 27.31 -18.75
C TYR A 468 -19.17 27.58 -17.43
N GLN A 469 -20.26 28.34 -17.46
CA GLN A 469 -21.07 28.65 -16.27
C GLN A 469 -21.58 27.38 -15.57
N GLU A 470 -21.97 26.37 -16.35
CA GLU A 470 -22.45 25.09 -15.83
C GLU A 470 -21.32 24.09 -15.63
N GLY A 471 -20.28 24.12 -16.47
CA GLY A 471 -19.19 23.15 -16.43
C GLY A 471 -18.24 23.32 -15.24
N TRP A 472 -18.00 24.54 -14.77
CA TRP A 472 -17.06 24.76 -13.66
C TRP A 472 -17.51 24.17 -12.31
N PRO A 473 -18.76 24.38 -11.86
CA PRO A 473 -19.25 23.72 -10.65
C PRO A 473 -19.13 22.19 -10.70
N GLU A 474 -19.45 21.61 -11.86
CA GLU A 474 -19.36 20.16 -12.11
C GLU A 474 -17.90 19.67 -12.05
N TYR A 475 -16.97 20.46 -12.57
CA TYR A 475 -15.55 20.15 -12.57
C TYR A 475 -14.92 20.12 -11.16
N GLU A 476 -15.53 20.77 -10.15
CA GLU A 476 -15.04 20.69 -8.75
C GLU A 476 -15.19 19.28 -8.16
N TRP A 477 -16.11 18.46 -8.67
CA TRP A 477 -16.29 17.08 -8.19
C TRP A 477 -15.08 16.17 -8.43
N ARG A 478 -14.12 16.61 -9.26
CA ARG A 478 -12.83 15.93 -9.44
C ARG A 478 -12.12 15.62 -8.13
N TRP A 479 -12.31 16.45 -7.10
CA TRP A 479 -11.66 16.29 -5.79
C TRP A 479 -12.16 15.07 -5.00
N GLN A 480 -13.29 14.47 -5.41
CA GLN A 480 -13.81 13.24 -4.83
C GLN A 480 -13.37 11.99 -5.60
N LEU A 481 -12.59 12.14 -6.68
CA LEU A 481 -12.10 11.02 -7.48
C LEU A 481 -10.71 10.57 -7.01
N PRO A 482 -10.42 9.26 -7.02
CA PRO A 482 -9.11 8.72 -6.61
C PRO A 482 -7.92 9.25 -7.43
N SER A 483 -8.15 9.70 -8.67
CA SER A 483 -7.10 10.22 -9.55
C SER A 483 -6.63 11.64 -9.19
N PHE A 484 -7.33 12.34 -8.29
CA PHE A 484 -6.97 13.68 -7.84
C PHE A 484 -6.63 13.64 -6.35
N THR A 485 -5.54 14.30 -5.97
CA THR A 485 -5.14 14.43 -4.56
C THR A 485 -5.54 15.82 -4.08
N PRO A 486 -6.50 15.94 -3.14
CA PRO A 486 -6.87 17.23 -2.57
C PRO A 486 -5.68 17.87 -1.84
N PHE A 487 -5.51 19.18 -1.99
CA PHE A 487 -4.52 19.93 -1.24
C PHE A 487 -4.95 20.02 0.24
N ARG A 488 -4.27 19.27 1.11
CA ARG A 488 -4.55 19.25 2.55
C ARG A 488 -3.88 20.44 3.23
N CYS A 489 -4.67 21.44 3.58
CA CYS A 489 -4.23 22.66 4.22
C CYS A 489 -5.16 23.04 5.38
N PRO A 490 -4.64 23.49 6.54
CA PRO A 490 -5.48 23.93 7.66
C PRO A 490 -6.12 25.32 7.45
N HIS A 491 -5.63 26.10 6.48
CA HIS A 491 -6.22 27.40 6.15
C HIS A 491 -7.49 27.25 5.34
N PRO A 492 -8.40 28.24 5.35
CA PRO A 492 -9.61 28.19 4.52
C PRO A 492 -9.28 28.24 3.03
N GLN A 493 -10.02 27.47 2.24
CA GLN A 493 -10.05 27.67 0.79
C GLN A 493 -10.88 28.91 0.48
N TRP A 494 -10.35 29.82 -0.33
CA TRP A 494 -11.06 30.99 -0.82
C TRP A 494 -12.25 30.56 -1.70
N ARG A 495 -13.42 31.17 -1.46
CA ARG A 495 -14.69 30.87 -2.12
C ARG A 495 -15.31 32.08 -2.83
N GLY A 496 -14.53 33.14 -3.04
CA GLY A 496 -14.96 34.36 -3.74
C GLY A 496 -15.26 35.54 -2.82
N GLU A 497 -15.11 35.38 -1.51
CA GLU A 497 -15.20 36.46 -0.53
C GLU A 497 -14.13 37.55 -0.72
N ASP A 498 -14.30 38.71 -0.07
CA ASP A 498 -13.31 39.79 -0.11
C ASP A 498 -12.02 39.38 0.63
N ILE A 499 -10.90 39.52 -0.07
CA ILE A 499 -9.57 39.11 0.40
C ILE A 499 -8.53 40.22 0.22
N ALA A 500 -8.94 41.48 0.07
CA ALA A 500 -8.05 42.61 -0.19
C ALA A 500 -6.92 42.78 0.84
N ASP A 501 -7.14 42.37 2.10
CA ASP A 501 -6.15 42.40 3.18
C ASP A 501 -5.36 41.09 3.36
N LYS A 502 -5.73 40.02 2.63
CA LYS A 502 -5.21 38.65 2.79
C LYS A 502 -4.10 38.32 1.80
N ARG A 503 -3.20 37.45 2.24
CA ARG A 503 -2.19 36.79 1.41
C ARG A 503 -2.77 35.49 0.88
N LEU A 504 -2.97 35.41 -0.43
CA LEU A 504 -3.58 34.28 -1.12
C LEU A 504 -2.52 33.33 -1.64
N LEU A 505 -2.64 32.04 -1.29
CA LEU A 505 -1.85 30.98 -1.90
C LEU A 505 -2.61 30.34 -3.06
N VAL A 506 -2.07 30.43 -4.27
CA VAL A 506 -2.56 29.73 -5.45
C VAL A 506 -1.74 28.48 -5.64
N HIS A 507 -2.31 27.30 -5.37
CA HIS A 507 -1.59 26.04 -5.60
C HIS A 507 -2.00 25.42 -6.92
N SER A 508 -1.03 24.80 -7.57
CA SER A 508 -1.26 24.06 -8.79
C SER A 508 -1.54 22.58 -8.54
N GLU A 509 -2.38 21.98 -9.38
CA GLU A 509 -2.85 20.61 -9.19
C GLU A 509 -2.74 19.67 -10.41
N GLN A 510 -2.30 20.16 -11.58
CA GLN A 510 -2.42 19.43 -12.86
C GLN A 510 -1.14 19.49 -13.71
N GLY A 511 -1.23 19.36 -15.03
CA GLY A 511 -0.10 19.31 -15.94
C GLY A 511 0.42 20.70 -16.29
N ASN A 512 1.67 20.80 -16.78
CA ASN A 512 2.31 22.11 -17.04
C ASN A 512 1.50 23.01 -17.99
N GLY A 513 0.78 22.41 -18.96
CA GLY A 513 -0.07 23.16 -19.89
C GLY A 513 -1.21 23.89 -19.18
N ASP A 514 -1.81 23.24 -18.19
CA ASP A 514 -2.89 23.79 -17.38
C ASP A 514 -2.42 24.99 -16.58
N HIS A 515 -1.21 24.88 -16.03
CA HIS A 515 -0.60 25.96 -15.26
C HIS A 515 -0.39 27.17 -16.14
N ILE A 516 0.29 26.96 -17.27
CA ILE A 516 0.58 28.03 -18.24
C ILE A 516 -0.72 28.69 -18.70
N GLN A 517 -1.72 27.90 -19.08
CA GLN A 517 -3.00 28.45 -19.54
C GLN A 517 -3.70 29.31 -18.47
N PHE A 518 -3.71 28.85 -17.21
CA PHE A 518 -4.46 29.50 -16.14
C PHE A 518 -3.68 30.60 -15.43
N TRP A 519 -2.37 30.73 -15.66
CA TRP A 519 -1.60 31.86 -15.14
C TRP A 519 -2.14 33.22 -15.60
N ARG A 520 -2.89 33.25 -16.70
CA ARG A 520 -3.61 34.42 -17.17
C ARG A 520 -4.54 35.05 -16.13
N TYR A 521 -4.97 34.29 -15.12
CA TYR A 521 -5.86 34.78 -14.08
C TYR A 521 -5.11 35.29 -12.85
N LEU A 522 -3.80 35.06 -12.74
CA LEU A 522 -3.01 35.54 -11.60
C LEU A 522 -2.97 37.08 -11.49
N PRO A 523 -2.83 37.86 -12.59
CA PRO A 523 -2.93 39.31 -12.50
C PRO A 523 -4.29 39.78 -11.94
N LEU A 524 -5.38 39.16 -12.37
CA LEU A 524 -6.74 39.47 -11.89
C LEU A 524 -6.94 39.11 -10.42
N LEU A 525 -6.38 37.97 -9.99
CA LEU A 525 -6.40 37.59 -8.58
C LEU A 525 -5.59 38.55 -7.72
N ARG A 526 -4.46 39.04 -8.24
CA ARG A 526 -3.60 39.96 -7.50
C ARG A 526 -4.30 41.28 -7.17
N GLU A 527 -5.20 41.76 -8.04
CA GLU A 527 -6.03 42.94 -7.78
C GLU A 527 -7.02 42.74 -6.62
N ARG A 528 -7.28 41.48 -6.25
CA ARG A 528 -8.26 41.11 -5.21
C ARG A 528 -7.61 40.82 -3.86
N CYS A 529 -6.30 40.57 -3.81
CA CYS A 529 -5.60 40.20 -2.58
C CYS A 529 -4.45 41.15 -2.24
N LYS A 530 -3.99 41.12 -0.98
CA LYS A 530 -2.83 41.89 -0.54
C LYS A 530 -1.54 41.40 -1.20
N GLU A 531 -1.43 40.09 -1.35
CA GLU A 531 -0.26 39.39 -1.86
C GLU A 531 -0.67 38.05 -2.46
N LEU A 532 -0.08 37.67 -3.59
CA LEU A 532 -0.31 36.42 -4.30
C LEU A 532 0.97 35.58 -4.30
N ILE A 533 0.86 34.40 -3.67
CA ILE A 533 1.92 33.39 -3.63
C ILE A 533 1.49 32.23 -4.52
N TYR A 534 2.22 32.00 -5.60
CA TYR A 534 2.00 30.85 -6.47
C TYR A 534 2.87 29.66 -6.03
N VAL A 535 2.29 28.46 -6.06
CA VAL A 535 2.97 27.21 -5.72
C VAL A 535 2.83 26.23 -6.86
N GLY A 536 3.95 25.83 -7.45
CA GLY A 536 3.96 24.88 -8.54
C GLY A 536 5.32 24.28 -8.89
N PRO A 537 5.41 23.50 -9.98
CA PRO A 537 6.60 22.75 -10.34
C PRO A 537 7.83 23.64 -10.52
N GLU A 538 8.98 23.17 -10.03
CA GLU A 538 10.26 23.91 -10.08
C GLU A 538 10.61 24.39 -11.49
N LYS A 539 10.42 23.53 -12.50
CA LYS A 539 10.68 23.82 -13.92
C LYS A 539 9.85 24.97 -14.52
N LEU A 540 8.81 25.42 -13.82
CA LEU A 540 7.94 26.54 -14.19
C LEU A 540 8.15 27.79 -13.31
N SER A 541 8.90 27.66 -12.21
CA SER A 541 8.98 28.66 -11.13
C SER A 541 9.48 30.03 -11.58
N GLU A 542 10.47 30.05 -12.46
CA GLU A 542 11.07 31.27 -12.98
C GLU A 542 10.15 31.96 -13.99
N LEU A 543 9.47 31.22 -14.88
CA LEU A 543 8.49 31.80 -15.81
C LEU A 543 7.29 32.42 -15.08
N VAL A 544 6.71 31.73 -14.11
CA VAL A 544 5.56 32.28 -13.38
C VAL A 544 5.95 33.50 -12.56
N SER A 545 7.20 33.59 -12.10
CA SER A 545 7.70 34.76 -11.37
C SER A 545 7.79 36.03 -12.22
N SER A 546 7.80 35.90 -13.56
CA SER A 546 7.80 37.06 -14.47
C SER A 546 6.38 37.54 -14.82
N ILE A 547 5.34 36.85 -14.33
CA ILE A 547 3.95 37.20 -14.62
C ILE A 547 3.52 38.36 -13.72
N PRO A 548 2.96 39.45 -14.30
CA PRO A 548 2.46 40.58 -13.53
C PRO A 548 1.51 40.13 -12.41
N GLY A 549 1.80 40.57 -11.19
CA GLY A 549 0.99 40.29 -10.02
C GLY A 549 1.30 39.00 -9.27
N VAL A 550 2.31 38.23 -9.68
CA VAL A 550 2.88 37.17 -8.83
C VAL A 550 3.93 37.79 -7.91
N ASP A 551 3.60 37.97 -6.63
CA ASP A 551 4.57 38.53 -5.66
C ASP A 551 5.62 37.49 -5.25
N GLU A 552 5.24 36.21 -5.22
CA GLU A 552 6.14 35.12 -4.87
C GLU A 552 5.81 33.81 -5.62
N SER A 553 6.85 33.09 -6.05
CA SER A 553 6.75 31.75 -6.67
C SER A 553 7.54 30.75 -5.83
N ARG A 554 6.91 29.63 -5.46
CA ARG A 554 7.52 28.57 -4.65
C ARG A 554 7.24 27.18 -5.22
N VAL A 555 8.11 26.24 -4.83
CA VAL A 555 7.91 24.80 -5.08
C VAL A 555 7.08 24.16 -3.94
N PRO A 556 6.32 23.09 -4.22
CA PRO A 556 5.58 22.35 -3.19
C PRO A 556 6.46 21.92 -2.03
N GLY A 557 5.93 22.00 -0.79
CA GLY A 557 6.60 21.52 0.42
C GLY A 557 7.48 22.53 1.16
N ASN A 558 7.74 23.72 0.60
CA ASN A 558 8.64 24.72 1.19
C ASN A 558 7.93 26.03 1.60
N ILE A 559 6.76 25.94 2.24
CA ILE A 559 5.94 27.11 2.58
C ILE A 559 5.55 27.06 4.06
N PRO A 560 6.06 28.01 4.87
CA PRO A 560 5.62 28.17 6.25
C PRO A 560 4.12 28.40 6.33
N ARG A 561 3.44 27.80 7.32
CA ARG A 561 1.98 27.92 7.44
C ARG A 561 1.52 29.37 7.64
N ASP A 562 2.30 30.18 8.34
CA ASP A 562 2.02 31.59 8.61
C ASP A 562 2.28 32.52 7.42
N ARG A 563 2.70 31.98 6.26
CA ARG A 563 3.04 32.76 5.06
C ARG A 563 1.82 33.26 4.28
N PHE A 564 0.69 32.59 4.41
CA PHE A 564 -0.56 32.88 3.69
C PHE A 564 -1.76 32.73 4.63
N ASP A 565 -2.89 33.35 4.26
CA ASP A 565 -4.09 33.41 5.09
C ASP A 565 -5.24 32.54 4.54
N CYS A 566 -5.29 32.37 3.22
CA CYS A 566 -6.24 31.49 2.53
C CYS A 566 -5.60 30.92 1.25
N PHE A 567 -6.22 29.89 0.66
CA PHE A 567 -5.68 29.26 -0.55
C PHE A 567 -6.74 28.98 -1.63
N VAL A 568 -6.31 28.80 -2.88
CA VAL A 568 -7.19 28.41 -3.99
C VAL A 568 -6.47 27.46 -4.96
N PRO A 569 -7.14 26.39 -5.44
CA PRO A 569 -6.64 25.61 -6.58
C PRO A 569 -6.69 26.43 -7.86
N LEU A 570 -5.61 26.41 -8.65
CA LEU A 570 -5.49 27.24 -9.84
C LEU A 570 -6.66 27.04 -10.83
N MET A 571 -7.15 25.81 -11.01
CA MET A 571 -8.22 25.53 -11.96
C MET A 571 -9.61 26.01 -11.49
N ASN A 572 -9.78 26.35 -10.21
CA ASN A 572 -11.04 26.90 -9.69
C ASN A 572 -11.13 28.42 -9.90
N VAL A 573 -10.02 29.08 -10.21
CA VAL A 573 -9.93 30.55 -10.27
C VAL A 573 -10.97 31.19 -11.20
N PRO A 574 -11.19 30.71 -12.45
CA PRO A 574 -12.16 31.36 -13.34
C PRO A 574 -13.57 31.35 -12.77
N HIS A 575 -13.96 30.23 -12.15
CA HIS A 575 -15.26 30.08 -11.54
C HIS A 575 -15.47 31.07 -10.40
N LEU A 576 -14.50 31.16 -9.49
CA LEU A 576 -14.57 32.05 -8.32
C LEU A 576 -14.49 33.54 -8.69
N LEU A 577 -13.92 33.86 -9.84
CA LEU A 577 -13.94 35.20 -10.42
C LEU A 577 -15.22 35.50 -11.24
N GLY A 578 -16.14 34.55 -11.38
CA GLY A 578 -17.34 34.70 -12.23
C GLY A 578 -17.02 34.80 -13.73
N LEU A 579 -15.86 34.31 -14.15
CA LEU A 579 -15.41 34.34 -15.53
C LEU A 579 -16.01 33.15 -16.29
N HIS A 580 -17.12 33.41 -16.97
CA HIS A 580 -17.84 32.43 -17.80
C HIS A 580 -17.53 32.56 -19.30
N ASP A 581 -16.66 33.49 -19.69
CA ASP A 581 -16.05 33.60 -21.01
C ASP A 581 -14.53 33.74 -20.82
N PRO A 582 -13.68 32.92 -21.46
CA PRO A 582 -12.23 33.01 -21.35
C PRO A 582 -11.59 34.18 -22.12
N LYS A 583 -12.38 35.02 -22.80
CA LYS A 583 -11.90 36.18 -23.57
C LYS A 583 -11.27 37.38 -22.80
N PRO A 584 -11.50 37.67 -21.51
CA PRO A 584 -11.12 38.97 -20.97
C PRO A 584 -9.60 39.24 -20.84
N MET A 585 -8.71 38.31 -21.21
CA MET A 585 -7.26 38.57 -21.32
C MET A 585 -6.64 37.89 -22.54
N LEU A 586 -6.76 38.57 -23.69
CA LEU A 586 -6.15 38.16 -24.97
C LEU A 586 -4.69 38.61 -25.14
N GLU A 587 -4.17 39.43 -24.21
CA GLU A 587 -2.79 39.88 -24.26
C GLU A 587 -1.80 38.77 -23.83
N PRO A 588 -0.60 38.71 -24.43
CA PRO A 588 0.45 37.81 -23.99
C PRO A 588 0.85 38.07 -22.53
N TYR A 589 0.82 37.02 -21.70
CA TYR A 589 1.07 37.13 -20.26
C TYR A 589 2.31 36.36 -19.80
N VAL A 590 2.96 35.60 -20.68
CA VAL A 590 4.28 34.98 -20.42
C VAL A 590 5.35 35.75 -21.17
N LYS A 591 6.41 36.15 -20.45
CA LYS A 591 7.58 36.83 -21.01
C LYS A 591 8.86 36.08 -20.63
N VAL A 592 9.85 36.17 -21.52
CA VAL A 592 11.18 35.60 -21.26
C VAL A 592 11.86 36.42 -20.14
N PRO A 593 12.39 35.76 -19.09
CA PRO A 593 13.18 36.45 -18.07
C PRO A 593 14.37 37.20 -18.67
N ALA A 594 14.54 38.49 -18.33
CA ALA A 594 15.51 39.36 -19.01
C ALA A 594 16.98 38.92 -18.91
N HIS A 595 17.32 38.14 -17.87
CA HIS A 595 18.68 37.63 -17.67
C HIS A 595 18.97 36.37 -18.50
N LEU A 596 17.94 35.75 -19.06
CA LEU A 596 18.07 34.49 -19.77
C LEU A 596 18.53 34.75 -21.21
N GLN A 597 19.69 34.20 -21.55
CA GLN A 597 20.22 34.25 -22.92
C GLN A 597 20.39 32.84 -23.47
N VAL A 598 19.95 32.66 -24.70
CA VAL A 598 20.15 31.44 -25.50
C VAL A 598 20.81 31.83 -26.82
N ARG A 599 21.42 30.86 -27.52
CA ARG A 599 22.04 31.13 -28.81
C ARG A 599 21.00 31.66 -29.81
N ARG A 600 21.48 32.46 -30.75
CA ARG A 600 20.64 32.96 -31.85
C ARG A 600 20.31 31.81 -32.81
N LEU A 601 19.04 31.66 -33.12
CA LEU A 601 18.59 30.75 -34.17
C LEU A 601 18.90 31.36 -35.55
N GLU A 602 19.43 30.52 -36.44
CA GLU A 602 19.76 30.88 -37.82
C GLU A 602 18.49 30.83 -38.70
N GLY A 603 18.56 31.45 -39.87
CA GLY A 603 17.46 31.44 -40.82
C GLY A 603 16.63 32.72 -40.88
N GLN A 604 15.89 32.88 -41.99
CA GLN A 604 15.02 34.04 -42.22
C GLN A 604 13.62 33.85 -41.64
N ARG A 605 13.09 32.63 -41.73
CA ARG A 605 11.77 32.25 -41.20
C ARG A 605 11.93 30.98 -40.37
N LYS A 606 11.67 31.05 -39.07
CA LYS A 606 12.00 30.01 -38.09
C LYS A 606 10.73 29.42 -37.50
N ILE A 607 10.58 28.09 -37.60
CA ILE A 607 9.36 27.39 -37.17
C ILE A 607 9.71 26.28 -36.18
N GLY A 608 9.07 26.29 -35.02
CA GLY A 608 9.20 25.26 -33.99
C GLY A 608 8.28 24.07 -34.25
N LEU A 609 8.71 22.85 -33.94
CA LEU A 609 7.95 21.62 -34.11
C LEU A 609 7.80 20.84 -32.79
N VAL A 610 6.59 20.39 -32.49
CA VAL A 610 6.24 19.47 -31.39
C VAL A 610 5.16 18.51 -31.88
N TRP A 611 5.45 17.22 -31.92
CA TRP A 611 4.54 16.22 -32.50
C TRP A 611 3.96 15.24 -31.48
N GLN A 612 4.51 15.21 -30.25
CA GLN A 612 4.08 14.26 -29.23
C GLN A 612 3.90 14.95 -27.87
N GLY A 613 2.84 14.56 -27.16
CA GLY A 613 2.62 14.95 -25.78
C GLY A 613 3.41 14.10 -24.77
N SER A 614 3.03 14.18 -23.50
CA SER A 614 3.65 13.35 -22.46
C SER A 614 3.25 11.88 -22.62
N PRO A 615 4.19 10.91 -22.66
CA PRO A 615 3.87 9.48 -22.70
C PRO A 615 3.06 8.98 -21.50
N THR A 616 3.11 9.71 -20.38
CA THR A 616 2.33 9.40 -19.17
C THR A 616 0.87 9.87 -19.24
N HIS A 617 0.49 10.59 -20.29
CA HIS A 617 -0.87 11.06 -20.48
C HIS A 617 -1.76 9.92 -21.02
N LYS A 618 -2.92 9.68 -20.40
CA LYS A 618 -3.81 8.57 -20.75
C LYS A 618 -4.19 8.55 -22.24
N ASP A 619 -4.43 9.73 -22.82
CA ASP A 619 -4.86 9.86 -24.21
C ASP A 619 -3.73 10.15 -25.22
N ASP A 620 -2.46 10.00 -24.83
CA ASP A 620 -1.34 10.43 -25.68
C ASP A 620 -1.36 9.78 -27.07
N ARG A 621 -1.72 8.50 -27.13
CA ARG A 621 -1.80 7.72 -28.37
C ARG A 621 -2.72 8.35 -29.42
N ARG A 622 -3.77 9.05 -29.00
CA ARG A 622 -4.79 9.64 -29.90
C ARG A 622 -4.44 11.07 -30.32
N ARG A 623 -3.75 11.81 -29.45
CA ARG A 623 -3.42 13.23 -29.68
C ARG A 623 -2.03 13.46 -30.27
N SER A 624 -1.14 12.47 -30.20
CA SER A 624 0.21 12.54 -30.73
C SER A 624 0.27 12.11 -32.20
N LEU A 625 1.20 12.70 -32.93
CA LEU A 625 1.45 12.48 -34.36
C LEU A 625 2.78 11.73 -34.54
N ASN A 626 2.84 10.85 -35.55
CA ASN A 626 4.10 10.23 -35.94
C ASN A 626 4.99 11.25 -36.70
N LEU A 627 6.22 11.48 -36.22
CA LEU A 627 7.18 12.40 -36.85
C LEU A 627 7.44 12.07 -38.33
N GLN A 628 7.47 10.80 -38.70
CA GLN A 628 7.68 10.33 -40.07
C GLN A 628 6.56 10.78 -41.02
N ALA A 629 5.34 10.99 -40.51
CA ALA A 629 4.22 11.55 -41.28
C ALA A 629 4.31 13.08 -41.39
N LEU A 630 4.82 13.76 -40.34
CA LEU A 630 4.95 15.22 -40.32
C LEU A 630 6.01 15.73 -41.29
N LEU A 631 7.22 15.19 -41.24
CA LEU A 631 8.39 15.77 -41.93
C LEU A 631 8.25 15.91 -43.46
N PRO A 632 7.67 14.95 -44.20
CA PRO A 632 7.45 15.11 -45.64
C PRO A 632 6.59 16.33 -45.99
N THR A 633 5.65 16.72 -45.12
CA THR A 633 4.76 17.85 -45.37
C THR A 633 5.46 19.20 -45.29
N LEU A 634 6.63 19.23 -44.65
CA LEU A 634 7.47 20.42 -44.51
C LEU A 634 8.40 20.63 -45.71
N GLN A 635 8.55 19.62 -46.58
CA GLN A 635 9.45 19.71 -47.74
C GLN A 635 8.99 20.79 -48.73
N GLY A 636 9.95 21.60 -49.19
CA GLY A 636 9.71 22.70 -50.12
C GLY A 636 9.11 23.96 -49.47
N ILE A 637 8.82 23.96 -48.16
CA ILE A 637 8.47 25.17 -47.42
C ILE A 637 9.74 25.96 -47.15
N LYS A 638 9.75 27.26 -47.48
CA LYS A 638 10.91 28.13 -47.34
C LYS A 638 11.02 28.64 -45.90
N ALA A 639 11.43 27.75 -44.98
CA ALA A 639 11.62 28.03 -43.57
C ALA A 639 12.69 27.10 -42.96
N ASP A 640 13.30 27.54 -41.87
CA ASP A 640 14.23 26.80 -41.04
C ASP A 640 13.45 26.19 -39.85
N PHE A 641 13.53 24.87 -39.70
CA PHE A 641 12.73 24.13 -38.73
C PHE A 641 13.54 23.73 -37.49
N TYR A 642 12.92 23.88 -36.32
CA TYR A 642 13.53 23.61 -35.03
C TYR A 642 12.65 22.67 -34.20
N SER A 643 13.17 21.55 -33.75
CA SER A 643 12.46 20.66 -32.82
C SER A 643 12.48 21.25 -31.41
N LEU A 644 11.28 21.41 -30.82
CA LEU A 644 11.07 21.73 -29.41
C LEU A 644 10.59 20.49 -28.61
N GLN A 645 10.58 19.31 -29.25
CA GLN A 645 10.13 18.06 -28.63
C GLN A 645 11.08 17.62 -27.52
N PHE A 646 10.51 17.26 -26.36
CA PHE A 646 11.23 16.65 -25.25
C PHE A 646 10.30 15.65 -24.52
N PRO A 647 10.74 14.41 -24.24
CA PRO A 647 11.98 13.80 -24.71
C PRO A 647 11.91 13.45 -26.21
N ILE A 648 13.07 13.20 -26.83
CA ILE A 648 13.17 12.70 -28.22
C ILE A 648 14.02 11.41 -28.27
N SER A 649 13.61 10.45 -29.10
CA SER A 649 14.35 9.19 -29.29
C SER A 649 15.54 9.34 -30.25
N GLY A 650 16.50 8.41 -30.18
CA GLY A 650 17.64 8.38 -31.10
C GLY A 650 17.23 8.24 -32.57
N GLU A 651 16.18 7.47 -32.86
CA GLU A 651 15.64 7.32 -34.22
C GLU A 651 15.03 8.62 -34.75
N GLU A 652 14.31 9.34 -33.89
CA GLU A 652 13.75 10.65 -34.24
C GLU A 652 14.84 11.69 -34.47
N ILE A 653 15.92 11.70 -33.68
CA ILE A 653 17.08 12.59 -33.91
C ILE A 653 17.67 12.37 -35.31
N GLU A 654 17.88 11.12 -35.71
CA GLU A 654 18.40 10.81 -37.04
C GLU A 654 17.41 11.19 -38.15
N LEU A 655 16.11 11.04 -37.89
CA LEU A 655 15.07 11.45 -38.82
C LEU A 655 15.02 12.98 -38.99
N LEU A 656 15.16 13.76 -37.92
CA LEU A 656 15.29 15.22 -37.96
C LEU A 656 16.49 15.66 -38.79
N LYS A 657 17.66 15.05 -38.57
CA LYS A 657 18.89 15.34 -39.33
C LYS A 657 18.70 15.13 -40.84
N ARG A 658 18.07 14.02 -41.23
CA ARG A 658 17.77 13.71 -42.64
C ARG A 658 16.87 14.75 -43.33
N HIS A 659 16.04 15.45 -42.57
CA HIS A 659 15.11 16.47 -43.08
C HIS A 659 15.59 17.90 -42.81
N GLY A 660 16.81 18.09 -42.30
CA GLY A 660 17.36 19.41 -42.02
C GLY A 660 16.66 20.13 -40.87
N VAL A 661 16.04 19.41 -39.92
CA VAL A 661 15.43 20.01 -38.73
C VAL A 661 16.45 20.07 -37.59
N HIS A 662 16.66 21.25 -37.03
CA HIS A 662 17.59 21.47 -35.92
C HIS A 662 17.02 20.96 -34.61
N ASN A 663 17.71 20.06 -33.91
CA ASN A 663 17.29 19.57 -32.60
C ASN A 663 17.72 20.55 -31.49
N LEU A 664 16.75 21.12 -30.75
CA LEU A 664 17.03 21.98 -29.59
C LEU A 664 17.00 21.23 -28.26
N GLU A 665 16.61 19.96 -28.23
CA GLU A 665 16.49 19.15 -26.99
C GLU A 665 17.67 19.31 -26.02
N PRO A 666 18.95 19.25 -26.45
CA PRO A 666 20.10 19.38 -25.55
C PRO A 666 20.21 20.74 -24.86
N GLU A 667 19.51 21.76 -25.38
CA GLU A 667 19.57 23.15 -24.91
C GLU A 667 18.28 23.59 -24.20
N ILE A 668 17.17 22.86 -24.32
CA ILE A 668 15.90 23.16 -23.67
C ILE A 668 15.77 22.45 -22.31
N ASN A 669 16.55 22.90 -21.33
CA ASN A 669 16.42 22.44 -19.95
C ASN A 669 15.48 23.37 -19.15
N GLY A 670 14.20 23.02 -19.08
CA GLY A 670 13.17 23.79 -18.36
C GLY A 670 12.46 24.83 -19.21
N TYR A 671 11.29 25.29 -18.75
CA TYR A 671 10.40 26.08 -19.59
C TYR A 671 10.88 27.52 -19.85
N SER A 672 11.67 28.13 -18.96
CA SER A 672 12.23 29.46 -19.21
C SER A 672 13.14 29.46 -20.43
N ARG A 673 14.06 28.49 -20.48
CA ARG A 673 15.00 28.34 -21.60
C ARG A 673 14.29 28.03 -22.90
N THR A 674 13.28 27.17 -22.84
CA THR A 674 12.37 26.92 -23.96
C THR A 674 11.66 28.18 -24.43
N ALA A 675 11.14 29.01 -23.52
CA ALA A 675 10.50 30.28 -23.87
C ALA A 675 11.46 31.21 -24.62
N ALA A 676 12.74 31.31 -24.21
CA ALA A 676 13.73 32.12 -24.92
C ALA A 676 14.01 31.62 -26.35
N PHE A 677 13.93 30.32 -26.61
CA PHE A 677 13.98 29.80 -27.98
C PHE A 677 12.68 30.10 -28.74
N VAL A 678 11.51 29.90 -28.11
CA VAL A 678 10.20 30.20 -28.69
C VAL A 678 10.06 31.68 -29.06
N GLU A 679 10.65 32.59 -28.28
CA GLU A 679 10.68 34.03 -28.57
C GLU A 679 11.36 34.35 -29.90
N GLN A 680 12.33 33.53 -30.33
CA GLN A 680 13.02 33.70 -31.60
C GLN A 680 12.29 33.09 -32.79
N LEU A 681 11.23 32.31 -32.57
CA LEU A 681 10.46 31.67 -33.63
C LEU A 681 9.37 32.59 -34.16
N ASP A 682 9.06 32.42 -35.45
CA ASP A 682 7.97 33.12 -36.16
C ASP A 682 6.64 32.37 -36.01
N ALA A 683 6.69 31.05 -35.84
CA ALA A 683 5.53 30.22 -35.53
C ALA A 683 5.93 28.92 -34.81
N VAL A 684 4.96 28.29 -34.14
CA VAL A 684 5.10 26.94 -33.56
C VAL A 684 4.03 26.02 -34.13
N ILE A 685 4.42 24.84 -34.57
CA ILE A 685 3.51 23.75 -34.94
C ILE A 685 3.55 22.76 -33.78
N SER A 686 2.40 22.50 -33.17
CA SER A 686 2.32 21.64 -32.00
C SER A 686 1.10 20.74 -32.07
N VAL A 687 1.16 19.54 -31.52
CA VAL A 687 -0.03 18.84 -31.01
C VAL A 687 -0.45 19.42 -29.66
N ASP A 688 -1.55 18.94 -29.08
CA ASP A 688 -2.05 19.39 -27.78
C ASP A 688 -1.08 19.07 -26.63
N THR A 689 -0.22 20.05 -26.30
CA THR A 689 0.83 19.94 -25.27
C THR A 689 1.03 21.26 -24.53
N ALA A 690 1.79 21.20 -23.43
CA ALA A 690 2.26 22.40 -22.73
C ALA A 690 3.02 23.39 -23.62
N MET A 691 3.60 22.95 -24.74
CA MET A 691 4.30 23.83 -25.67
C MET A 691 3.36 24.70 -26.49
N ALA A 692 2.19 24.16 -26.86
CA ALA A 692 1.12 24.93 -27.50
C ALA A 692 0.66 26.06 -26.57
N HIS A 693 0.45 25.73 -25.29
CA HIS A 693 0.09 26.70 -24.26
C HIS A 693 1.18 27.76 -24.03
N LEU A 694 2.46 27.35 -23.97
CA LEU A 694 3.59 28.29 -23.82
C LEU A 694 3.63 29.29 -24.97
N ALA A 695 3.66 28.80 -26.22
CA ALA A 695 3.73 29.64 -27.39
C ALA A 695 2.50 30.57 -27.51
N GLY A 696 1.30 30.04 -27.25
CA GLY A 696 0.07 30.83 -27.21
C GLY A 696 0.08 31.91 -26.12
N ALA A 697 0.55 31.59 -24.91
CA ALA A 697 0.68 32.54 -23.80
C ALA A 697 1.71 33.65 -24.05
N MET A 698 2.69 33.38 -24.92
CA MET A 698 3.68 34.36 -25.40
C MET A 698 3.18 35.17 -26.62
N GLY A 699 1.97 34.91 -27.12
CA GLY A 699 1.41 35.58 -28.29
C GLY A 699 2.03 35.14 -29.62
N LYS A 700 2.75 34.01 -29.64
CA LYS A 700 3.34 33.48 -30.87
C LYS A 700 2.27 32.86 -31.76
N PRO A 701 2.36 32.97 -33.09
CA PRO A 701 1.54 32.19 -33.99
C PRO A 701 1.70 30.69 -33.71
N VAL A 702 0.60 29.98 -33.50
CA VAL A 702 0.60 28.52 -33.29
C VAL A 702 -0.33 27.84 -34.29
N TYR A 703 0.16 26.79 -34.94
CA TYR A 703 -0.68 25.84 -35.67
C TYR A 703 -0.85 24.59 -34.80
N LEU A 704 -2.02 24.47 -34.18
CA LEU A 704 -2.32 23.40 -33.24
C LEU A 704 -3.03 22.25 -33.95
N LEU A 705 -2.34 21.11 -34.05
CA LEU A 705 -2.83 19.89 -34.68
C LEU A 705 -3.64 19.09 -33.65
N LEU A 706 -4.93 18.89 -33.92
CA LEU A 706 -5.87 18.29 -32.97
C LEU A 706 -6.45 16.99 -33.50
N ALA A 707 -6.51 16.00 -32.60
CA ALA A 707 -7.30 14.80 -32.81
C ALA A 707 -8.79 15.14 -32.96
N LYS A 708 -9.55 14.22 -33.56
CA LYS A 708 -11.01 14.40 -33.74
C LYS A 708 -11.72 14.64 -32.40
N ASP A 709 -11.37 13.83 -31.41
CA ASP A 709 -11.81 13.97 -30.03
C ASP A 709 -10.77 14.77 -29.23
N ALA A 710 -10.78 16.11 -29.40
CA ALA A 710 -9.82 17.00 -28.75
C ALA A 710 -10.18 17.28 -27.28
N ASP A 711 -9.20 17.73 -26.48
CA ASP A 711 -9.41 18.20 -25.11
C ASP A 711 -10.45 19.33 -25.05
N TRP A 712 -11.15 19.44 -23.91
CA TRP A 712 -12.25 20.39 -23.73
C TRP A 712 -11.85 21.84 -23.97
N ARG A 713 -10.58 22.21 -23.77
CA ARG A 713 -10.08 23.57 -24.00
C ARG A 713 -10.24 24.00 -25.45
N TRP A 714 -10.15 23.05 -26.37
CA TRP A 714 -10.17 23.35 -27.78
C TRP A 714 -11.58 23.38 -28.35
N GLY A 715 -12.61 23.03 -27.59
CA GLY A 715 -13.99 23.03 -28.07
C GLY A 715 -14.28 21.96 -29.14
N LEU A 716 -15.52 21.95 -29.64
CA LEU A 716 -16.04 20.92 -30.54
C LEU A 716 -15.70 21.13 -32.01
N ASP A 717 -15.68 22.38 -32.47
CA ASP A 717 -15.55 22.74 -33.86
C ASP A 717 -14.77 24.06 -34.06
N GLY A 718 -14.71 24.52 -35.30
CA GLY A 718 -14.01 25.75 -35.66
C GLY A 718 -12.50 25.63 -35.66
N ASP A 719 -11.87 26.69 -36.14
CA ASP A 719 -10.43 26.78 -36.40
C ASP A 719 -9.75 27.86 -35.55
N GLN A 720 -10.49 28.48 -34.63
CA GLN A 720 -10.04 29.47 -33.67
C GLN A 720 -10.24 28.95 -32.25
N THR A 721 -9.43 29.45 -31.33
CA THR A 721 -9.57 29.18 -29.90
C THR A 721 -9.84 30.48 -29.13
N PRO A 722 -10.73 30.48 -28.13
CA PRO A 722 -10.94 31.67 -27.31
C PRO A 722 -9.80 31.86 -26.29
N TRP A 723 -8.86 30.91 -26.17
CA TRP A 723 -7.75 30.98 -25.23
C TRP A 723 -6.56 31.77 -25.79
N TYR A 724 -6.24 31.62 -27.07
CA TYR A 724 -5.04 32.17 -27.69
C TYR A 724 -5.36 32.74 -29.09
N PRO A 725 -5.50 34.07 -29.25
CA PRO A 725 -5.85 34.68 -30.53
C PRO A 725 -4.87 34.39 -31.67
N SER A 726 -3.61 34.11 -31.33
CA SER A 726 -2.55 33.78 -32.29
C SER A 726 -2.54 32.29 -32.69
N THR A 727 -3.44 31.47 -32.12
CA THR A 727 -3.47 30.03 -32.35
C THR A 727 -4.57 29.64 -33.33
N ARG A 728 -4.18 28.95 -34.39
CA ARG A 728 -5.03 28.33 -35.39
C ARG A 728 -5.17 26.84 -35.10
N LEU A 729 -6.40 26.34 -35.09
CA LEU A 729 -6.71 24.93 -34.84
C LEU A 729 -6.86 24.18 -36.16
N LEU A 730 -6.16 23.06 -36.32
CA LEU A 730 -6.25 22.15 -37.47
C LEU A 730 -6.70 20.78 -36.95
N ARG A 731 -7.92 20.37 -37.30
CA ARG A 731 -8.58 19.22 -36.67
C ARG A 731 -8.73 18.06 -37.63
N GLN A 732 -8.55 16.85 -37.11
CA GLN A 732 -8.93 15.65 -37.84
C GLN A 732 -10.43 15.66 -38.15
N THR A 733 -10.78 15.21 -39.36
CA THR A 733 -12.15 14.90 -39.75
C THR A 733 -12.55 13.48 -39.33
N GLU A 734 -11.60 12.55 -39.43
CA GLU A 734 -11.75 11.15 -39.04
C GLU A 734 -10.69 10.78 -37.97
N PRO A 735 -11.06 10.04 -36.90
CA PRO A 735 -10.11 9.66 -35.86
C PRO A 735 -8.89 8.91 -36.44
N GLY A 736 -7.69 9.42 -36.15
CA GLY A 736 -6.43 8.81 -36.58
C GLY A 736 -5.97 9.17 -37.99
N ASP A 737 -6.81 9.79 -38.82
CA ASP A 737 -6.41 10.30 -40.13
C ASP A 737 -5.83 11.71 -40.02
N TRP A 738 -4.51 11.80 -40.00
CA TRP A 738 -3.77 13.06 -39.96
C TRP A 738 -3.50 13.66 -41.34
N GLY A 739 -3.78 12.94 -42.45
CA GLY A 739 -3.45 13.38 -43.80
C GLY A 739 -4.07 14.74 -44.17
N PRO A 740 -5.40 14.93 -44.01
CA PRO A 740 -6.05 16.21 -44.28
C PRO A 740 -5.51 17.37 -43.43
N VAL A 741 -5.22 17.10 -42.15
CA VAL A 741 -4.66 18.08 -41.20
C VAL A 741 -3.30 18.57 -41.68
N LEU A 742 -2.44 17.65 -42.10
CA LEU A 742 -1.09 17.95 -42.57
C LEU A 742 -1.09 18.65 -43.93
N ASN A 743 -2.06 18.36 -44.81
CA ASN A 743 -2.23 19.07 -46.07
C ASN A 743 -2.65 20.52 -45.86
N ASP A 744 -3.61 20.77 -44.96
CA ASP A 744 -4.03 22.14 -44.59
C ASP A 744 -2.86 22.92 -43.95
N LEU A 745 -2.13 22.28 -43.04
CA LEU A 745 -0.89 22.85 -42.47
C LEU A 745 0.08 23.29 -43.56
N ALA A 746 0.41 22.42 -44.51
CA ALA A 746 1.34 22.72 -45.60
C ALA A 746 0.84 23.87 -46.48
N GLN A 747 -0.46 23.95 -46.76
CA GLN A 747 -1.06 25.05 -47.51
C GLN A 747 -0.94 26.38 -46.75
N GLN A 748 -1.28 26.41 -45.46
CA GLN A 748 -1.20 27.61 -44.63
C GLN A 748 0.22 28.13 -44.47
N LEU A 749 1.21 27.23 -44.41
CA LEU A 749 2.61 27.60 -44.33
C LEU A 749 3.15 28.17 -45.65
N ARG A 750 2.64 27.76 -46.82
CA ARG A 750 3.04 28.28 -48.14
C ARG A 750 2.44 29.64 -48.49
N LEU A 751 1.27 29.98 -47.93
CA LEU A 751 0.57 31.24 -48.19
C LEU A 751 1.18 32.45 -47.45
N ARG A 752 2.10 32.20 -46.53
CA ARG A 752 2.88 33.19 -45.78
C ARG A 752 4.35 33.01 -46.10
#